data_AF-A0A147BBX8-F1
#
_entry.id   AF-A0A147BBX8-F1
#
_cell.length_a   1.000
_cell.length_b   1.000
_cell.length_c   1.000
_cell.angle_alpha   90.00
_cell.angle_beta   90.00
_cell.angle_gamma   90.00
#
_symmetry.space_group_name_H-M   'P 1'
#
loop_
_entity.id
_entity.type
_entity.pdbx_description
1 polymer ?
#
loop_
_entity_poly.entity_id
_entity_poly.type
_entity_poly.pdbx_seq_one_letter_code
_entity_poly.pdbx_strand_id
1 'polypeptide(L)'
;NLSGVFITADEERLLSKGLNFCPATGHFDEFQILKDLDNFARCLRLREYFLDKPPVPQKPYSRPTSDWTPRTQRDNCLDLYIAAIQRDILREYRSHGKNRNNLTRSEKESLKLLAARSDIIIKPADKGGAIVILKKDDYIREGHRQLTDRKFYEPLTGDPTAEHTRVAILALKDLLKQGKITINEYNTIKPTHPSCGRFYMLPKIHKAGNPGRPIVSGSGTITEPISGYLDSLIRHIPLTFDSYIKDTTHFLREISDLRVPEGSYLVTLDVSSLYTNIPHDDGIASLIEMYEQHRQVDTPDSNVIATLTHLVLELNSFEFNKEYYRQVNGTAMGTKMAPSYANIFMGKLETKFLSDCSLQPLIYKRFIDDIFLIWPHTEEKLLEFINQYNAVHSTIRFTHAYSQTSINFLDTTIILEKGKLTTNLYRKPTDRQKYLHYESDHPRHCKNGIPYSQAHRFKRVCSRQEDFQSSSHHLKNALEKQKYPLRVINDAIQKAALLNRADLLEDRPPQCNAQRTNLCLTYSMNFPNVNNILRRHYNILEQSERLKRAFPSAPGVIYRRSRNLRDSLVNSRLNSSQPNNGCRPCMKAGCLVCKHMRETNTANSTHSQFSIKIRGQLTCDSSNVIYLIQCEVCKKQYIGQTETAFRLRFNNHRSHAKYLPGLPISKHLTLKNHTFDKLSVTLLESGFKSNREREQRESYLIYRFNTIKEGINRSPGTLASIEALSNK
;
A
#
# COMPACT_ATOMS: atom_id res chain seq x y z
N ASN A 1 -5.09 12.08 24.43
CA ASN A 1 -6.24 12.60 23.67
C ASN A 1 -6.02 14.10 23.51
N LEU A 2 -5.89 14.62 22.29
CA LEU A 2 -5.65 16.06 22.04
C LEU A 2 -6.95 16.80 21.65
N SER A 3 -8.06 16.09 21.47
CA SER A 3 -9.32 16.68 21.00
C SER A 3 -10.14 17.37 22.09
N GLY A 4 -9.84 17.09 23.36
CA GLY A 4 -10.69 17.48 24.49
C GLY A 4 -12.04 16.74 24.56
N VAL A 5 -12.40 15.93 23.56
CA VAL A 5 -13.68 15.23 23.55
C VAL A 5 -13.62 13.99 24.45
N PHE A 6 -14.71 13.72 25.16
CA PHE A 6 -14.88 12.52 25.95
C PHE A 6 -14.72 11.25 25.10
N ILE A 7 -13.99 10.28 25.66
CA ILE A 7 -13.79 8.94 25.11
C ILE A 7 -14.24 7.98 26.20
N THR A 8 -15.18 7.11 25.87
CA THR A 8 -15.71 6.11 26.81
C THR A 8 -14.62 5.09 27.18
N ALA A 9 -14.78 4.42 28.31
CA ALA A 9 -13.88 3.34 28.73
C ALA A 9 -13.78 2.21 27.67
N ASP A 10 -14.85 1.96 26.93
CA ASP A 10 -14.91 0.91 25.92
C ASP A 10 -14.16 1.29 24.64
N GLU A 11 -14.30 2.55 24.21
CA GLU A 11 -13.50 3.14 23.14
C GLU A 11 -12.01 3.16 23.51
N GLU A 12 -11.68 3.51 24.75
CA GLU A 12 -10.29 3.49 25.22
C GLU A 12 -9.71 2.06 25.22
N ARG A 13 -10.45 1.07 25.74
CA ARG A 13 -10.04 -0.34 25.67
C ARG A 13 -9.82 -0.79 24.22
N LEU A 14 -10.72 -0.44 23.30
CA LEU A 14 -10.56 -0.75 21.88
C LEU A 14 -9.29 -0.11 21.29
N LEU A 15 -9.08 1.20 21.49
CA LEU A 15 -7.92 1.92 20.99
C LEU A 15 -6.60 1.47 21.64
N SER A 16 -6.65 0.98 22.88
CA SER A 16 -5.49 0.43 23.60
C SER A 16 -4.89 -0.78 22.90
N LYS A 17 -5.71 -1.59 22.20
CA LYS A 17 -5.27 -2.75 21.40
C LYS A 17 -4.39 -2.36 20.19
N GLY A 18 -4.38 -1.07 19.83
CA GLY A 18 -3.52 -0.50 18.79
C GLY A 18 -4.13 -0.55 17.39
N LEU A 19 -3.74 0.41 16.53
CA LEU A 19 -4.29 0.54 15.18
C LEU A 19 -4.02 -0.67 14.27
N ASN A 20 -2.97 -1.45 14.55
CA ASN A 20 -2.64 -2.66 13.80
C ASN A 20 -3.47 -3.88 14.20
N PHE A 21 -4.33 -3.77 15.23
CA PHE A 21 -5.20 -4.86 15.65
C PHE A 21 -6.24 -5.19 14.57
N CYS A 22 -6.24 -6.43 14.10
CA CYS A 22 -7.30 -7.00 13.25
C CYS A 22 -8.45 -7.58 14.09
N PRO A 23 -9.67 -7.01 14.00
CA PRO A 23 -10.87 -7.63 14.54
C PRO A 23 -11.27 -8.87 13.74
N ALA A 24 -11.57 -9.96 14.45
CA ALA A 24 -12.19 -11.13 13.86
C ALA A 24 -13.65 -10.80 13.54
N THR A 25 -13.98 -10.74 12.25
CA THR A 25 -15.32 -10.35 11.78
C THR A 25 -16.34 -11.49 11.89
N GLY A 26 -15.89 -12.74 12.04
CA GLY A 26 -16.74 -13.95 12.03
C GLY A 26 -17.50 -14.19 10.71
N HIS A 27 -17.54 -13.20 9.83
CA HIS A 27 -18.04 -13.25 8.47
C HIS A 27 -16.86 -13.12 7.54
N PHE A 28 -16.88 -13.85 6.44
CA PHE A 28 -15.85 -13.72 5.44
C PHE A 28 -16.40 -13.29 4.09
N ASP A 29 -15.51 -12.66 3.33
CA ASP A 29 -15.81 -12.09 2.03
C ASP A 29 -15.74 -13.20 0.98
N GLU A 30 -16.89 -13.84 0.73
CA GLU A 30 -17.01 -14.93 -0.25
C GLU A 30 -16.54 -14.49 -1.63
N PHE A 31 -16.82 -13.26 -2.05
CA PHE A 31 -16.34 -12.75 -3.34
C PHE A 31 -14.82 -12.71 -3.39
N GLN A 32 -14.18 -12.21 -2.34
CA GLN A 32 -12.73 -12.13 -2.29
C GLN A 32 -12.08 -13.52 -2.36
N ILE A 33 -12.66 -14.51 -1.69
CA ILE A 33 -12.16 -15.90 -1.72
C ILE A 33 -12.28 -16.49 -3.12
N LEU A 34 -13.43 -16.35 -3.78
CA LEU A 34 -13.64 -16.84 -5.15
C LEU A 34 -12.65 -16.18 -6.12
N LYS A 35 -12.47 -14.86 -6.00
CA LYS A 35 -11.48 -14.10 -6.77
C LYS A 35 -10.04 -14.61 -6.54
N ASP A 36 -9.68 -14.90 -5.30
CA ASP A 36 -8.35 -15.43 -4.95
C ASP A 36 -8.12 -16.84 -5.51
N LEU A 37 -9.13 -17.70 -5.42
CA LEU A 37 -9.08 -19.06 -5.97
C LEU A 37 -8.94 -19.05 -7.49
N ASP A 38 -9.65 -18.17 -8.21
CA ASP A 38 -9.52 -18.05 -9.67
C ASP A 38 -8.16 -17.44 -10.07
N ASN A 39 -7.65 -16.49 -9.29
CA ASN A 39 -6.29 -15.98 -9.50
C ASN A 39 -5.24 -17.06 -9.30
N PHE A 40 -5.42 -17.92 -8.29
CA PHE A 40 -4.53 -19.05 -8.03
C PHE A 40 -4.61 -20.11 -9.13
N ALA A 41 -5.82 -20.49 -9.57
CA ALA A 41 -6.03 -21.37 -10.71
C ALA A 41 -5.30 -20.84 -11.97
N ARG A 42 -5.39 -19.53 -12.22
CA ARG A 42 -4.64 -18.89 -13.32
C ARG A 42 -3.13 -19.02 -13.12
N CYS A 43 -2.60 -18.77 -11.92
CA CYS A 43 -1.17 -18.92 -11.63
C CYS A 43 -0.68 -20.35 -11.87
N LEU A 44 -1.46 -21.34 -11.47
CA LEU A 44 -1.16 -22.76 -11.73
C LEU A 44 -1.10 -23.04 -13.24
N ARG A 45 -2.12 -22.60 -13.99
CA ARG A 45 -2.16 -22.77 -15.46
C ARG A 45 -1.01 -22.06 -16.17
N LEU A 46 -0.68 -20.82 -15.77
CA LEU A 46 0.45 -20.09 -16.36
C LEU A 46 1.77 -20.82 -16.10
N ARG A 47 1.98 -21.35 -14.90
CA ARG A 47 3.20 -22.08 -14.58
C ARG A 47 3.34 -23.38 -15.37
N GLU A 48 2.26 -24.14 -15.54
CA GLU A 48 2.24 -25.31 -16.43
C GLU A 48 2.55 -24.90 -17.88
N TYR A 49 1.89 -23.86 -18.38
CA TYR A 49 1.97 -23.44 -19.78
C TYR A 49 3.36 -22.91 -20.18
N PHE A 50 4.02 -22.18 -19.27
CA PHE A 50 5.34 -21.59 -19.51
C PHE A 50 6.52 -22.50 -19.10
N LEU A 51 6.27 -23.72 -18.59
CA LEU A 51 7.31 -24.61 -18.06
C LEU A 51 8.50 -24.83 -19.02
N ASP A 52 8.23 -25.16 -20.28
CA ASP A 52 9.28 -25.44 -21.29
C ASP A 52 9.51 -24.25 -22.22
N LYS A 53 8.99 -23.07 -21.88
CA LYS A 53 9.20 -21.85 -22.67
C LYS A 53 10.48 -21.17 -22.18
N PRO A 54 11.26 -20.55 -23.08
CA PRO A 54 12.45 -19.83 -22.69
C PRO A 54 12.08 -18.73 -21.67
N PRO A 55 12.88 -18.55 -20.61
CA PRO A 55 12.62 -17.51 -19.63
C PRO A 55 12.61 -16.15 -20.34
N VAL A 56 11.53 -15.40 -20.17
CA VAL A 56 11.49 -14.02 -20.65
C VAL A 56 12.43 -13.21 -19.75
N PRO A 57 13.37 -12.41 -20.30
CA PRO A 57 14.23 -11.57 -19.50
C PRO A 57 13.42 -10.76 -18.49
N GLN A 58 13.76 -10.86 -17.21
CA GLN A 58 13.14 -10.06 -16.16
C GLN A 58 13.48 -8.60 -16.42
N LYS A 59 12.49 -7.81 -16.85
CA LYS A 59 12.65 -6.36 -16.95
C LYS A 59 12.53 -5.73 -15.56
N PRO A 60 13.27 -4.65 -15.27
CA PRO A 60 13.37 -4.05 -13.93
C PRO A 60 12.04 -3.50 -13.40
N TYR A 61 11.05 -3.26 -14.27
CA TYR A 61 9.75 -2.75 -13.88
C TYR A 61 8.60 -3.63 -14.37
N SER A 62 7.60 -3.80 -13.49
CA SER A 62 6.49 -4.74 -13.66
C SER A 62 5.62 -4.35 -14.86
N ARG A 63 5.47 -5.28 -15.81
CA ARG A 63 4.53 -5.13 -16.94
C ARG A 63 3.09 -5.06 -16.41
N PRO A 64 2.18 -4.39 -17.13
CA PRO A 64 0.75 -4.58 -16.94
C PRO A 64 0.45 -6.08 -16.96
N THR A 65 -0.24 -6.58 -15.93
CA THR A 65 -0.54 -8.00 -15.82
C THR A 65 -1.47 -8.39 -16.95
N SER A 66 -1.03 -9.28 -17.84
CA SER A 66 -1.89 -9.86 -18.86
C SER A 66 -3.07 -10.59 -18.20
N ASP A 67 -4.26 -10.34 -18.73
CA ASP A 67 -5.49 -11.05 -18.35
C ASP A 67 -5.66 -12.37 -19.11
N TRP A 68 -4.77 -12.64 -20.07
CA TRP A 68 -4.75 -13.92 -20.75
C TRP A 68 -4.48 -15.06 -19.76
N THR A 69 -5.28 -16.12 -19.91
CA THR A 69 -5.19 -17.35 -19.13
C THR A 69 -5.17 -18.51 -20.13
N PRO A 70 -4.28 -19.51 -19.98
CA PRO A 70 -4.32 -20.71 -20.80
C PRO A 70 -5.71 -21.35 -20.77
N ARG A 71 -6.13 -21.92 -21.91
CA ARG A 71 -7.42 -22.63 -22.02
C ARG A 71 -7.49 -23.75 -20.99
N THR A 72 -8.68 -23.97 -20.44
CA THR A 72 -9.01 -25.16 -19.64
C THR A 72 -8.88 -26.42 -20.49
N GLN A 73 -8.77 -27.58 -19.84
CA GLN A 73 -8.63 -28.92 -20.44
C GLN A 73 -7.31 -29.17 -21.17
N ARG A 74 -6.28 -28.33 -20.94
CA ARG A 74 -4.92 -28.61 -21.42
C ARG A 74 -4.25 -29.77 -20.67
N ASP A 75 -4.51 -29.87 -19.38
CA ASP A 75 -4.06 -30.97 -18.53
C ASP A 75 -5.18 -31.31 -17.55
N ASN A 76 -5.72 -32.53 -17.68
CA ASN A 76 -6.85 -32.99 -16.90
C ASN A 76 -6.52 -33.12 -15.40
N CYS A 77 -5.28 -33.50 -15.06
CA CYS A 77 -4.85 -33.60 -13.67
C CYS A 77 -4.80 -32.21 -13.02
N LEU A 78 -4.36 -31.20 -13.77
CA LEU A 78 -4.32 -29.82 -13.29
C LEU A 78 -5.75 -29.29 -13.01
N ASP A 79 -6.67 -29.50 -13.94
CA ASP A 79 -8.05 -29.04 -13.77
C ASP A 79 -8.79 -29.82 -12.67
N LEU A 80 -8.53 -31.13 -12.53
CA LEU A 80 -9.04 -31.93 -11.40
C LEU A 80 -8.49 -31.42 -10.06
N TYR A 81 -7.19 -31.10 -9.98
CA TYR A 81 -6.60 -30.52 -8.79
C TYR A 81 -7.26 -29.18 -8.42
N ILE A 82 -7.41 -28.28 -9.40
CA ILE A 82 -8.06 -26.97 -9.22
C ILE A 82 -9.50 -27.15 -8.72
N ALA A 83 -10.28 -28.03 -9.35
CA ALA A 83 -11.66 -28.28 -8.95
C ALA A 83 -11.75 -28.88 -7.53
N ALA A 84 -10.88 -29.83 -7.20
CA ALA A 84 -10.84 -30.49 -5.90
C ALA A 84 -10.51 -29.50 -4.77
N ILE A 85 -9.48 -28.67 -4.93
CA ILE A 85 -9.11 -27.67 -3.91
C ILE A 85 -10.18 -26.59 -3.77
N GLN A 86 -10.77 -26.11 -4.87
CA GLN A 86 -11.79 -25.07 -4.83
C GLN A 86 -13.04 -25.57 -4.09
N ARG A 87 -13.49 -26.77 -4.41
CA ARG A 87 -14.62 -27.43 -3.74
C ARG A 87 -14.36 -27.61 -2.25
N ASP A 88 -13.23 -28.18 -1.88
CA ASP A 88 -12.94 -28.51 -0.47
C ASP A 88 -12.70 -27.25 0.38
N ILE A 89 -11.99 -26.25 -0.15
CA ILE A 89 -11.80 -24.96 0.53
C ILE A 89 -13.16 -24.30 0.76
N LEU A 90 -14.03 -24.23 -0.25
CA LEU A 90 -15.35 -23.61 -0.12
C LEU A 90 -16.29 -24.40 0.79
N ARG A 91 -16.24 -25.74 0.75
CA ARG A 91 -17.00 -26.62 1.63
C ARG A 91 -16.59 -26.44 3.08
N GLU A 92 -15.30 -26.56 3.38
CA GLU A 92 -14.77 -26.42 4.74
C GLU A 92 -15.02 -25.01 5.27
N TYR A 93 -14.89 -24.00 4.42
CA TYR A 93 -15.22 -22.62 4.76
C TYR A 93 -16.68 -22.44 5.19
N ARG A 94 -17.63 -23.05 4.47
CA ARG A 94 -19.06 -22.98 4.80
C ARG A 94 -19.42 -23.79 6.05
N SER A 95 -18.68 -24.87 6.33
CA SER A 95 -18.93 -25.74 7.49
C SER A 95 -18.26 -25.27 8.78
N HIS A 96 -17.15 -24.51 8.72
CA HIS A 96 -16.42 -24.00 9.90
C HIS A 96 -17.14 -22.80 10.56
N GLY A 97 -18.39 -23.03 10.97
CA GLY A 97 -19.29 -22.07 11.61
C GLY A 97 -18.61 -21.24 12.71
N LYS A 98 -18.99 -19.95 12.69
CA LYS A 98 -18.53 -18.82 13.52
C LYS A 98 -18.33 -19.20 14.99
N ASN A 99 -17.12 -19.13 15.53
CA ASN A 99 -16.92 -19.30 16.98
C ASN A 99 -15.85 -18.44 17.64
N ARG A 100 -14.99 -17.73 16.88
CA ARG A 100 -13.94 -16.90 17.51
C ARG A 100 -14.11 -15.43 17.14
N ASN A 101 -14.53 -14.66 18.16
CA ASN A 101 -14.48 -13.20 18.19
C ASN A 101 -13.36 -12.79 19.13
N ASN A 102 -12.59 -11.77 18.74
CA ASN A 102 -11.53 -11.17 19.57
C ASN A 102 -11.88 -9.74 20.02
N LEU A 103 -13.14 -9.33 19.83
CA LEU A 103 -13.74 -8.12 20.38
C LEU A 103 -15.06 -8.47 21.08
N THR A 104 -15.28 -7.85 22.23
CA THR A 104 -16.55 -7.88 22.96
C THR A 104 -17.67 -7.19 22.16
N ARG A 105 -18.93 -7.40 22.56
CA ARG A 105 -20.08 -6.73 21.92
C ARG A 105 -19.95 -5.21 22.00
N SER A 106 -19.55 -4.68 23.16
CA SER A 106 -19.43 -3.25 23.37
C SER A 106 -18.23 -2.63 22.65
N GLU A 107 -17.11 -3.35 22.50
CA GLU A 107 -15.99 -2.91 21.65
C GLU A 107 -16.37 -2.88 20.16
N LYS A 108 -17.16 -3.84 19.68
CA LYS A 108 -17.69 -3.84 18.30
C LYS A 108 -18.60 -2.65 18.05
N GLU A 109 -19.40 -2.27 19.04
CA GLU A 109 -20.26 -1.09 18.99
C GLU A 109 -19.44 0.19 19.04
N SER A 110 -18.44 0.27 19.93
CA SER A 110 -17.49 1.38 20.03
C SER A 110 -16.73 1.60 18.71
N LEU A 111 -16.33 0.54 18.01
CA LEU A 111 -15.70 0.65 16.69
C LEU A 111 -16.64 1.31 15.67
N LYS A 112 -17.93 0.97 15.68
CA LYS A 112 -18.92 1.58 14.79
C LYS A 112 -19.15 3.05 15.15
N LEU A 113 -19.27 3.36 16.44
CA LEU A 113 -19.47 4.72 16.94
C LEU A 113 -18.28 5.61 16.58
N LEU A 114 -17.05 5.19 16.91
CA LEU A 114 -15.83 5.92 16.55
C LEU A 114 -15.69 6.13 15.04
N ALA A 115 -16.01 5.12 14.23
CA ALA A 115 -15.95 5.24 12.78
C ALA A 115 -17.01 6.20 12.20
N ALA A 116 -18.13 6.39 12.90
CA ALA A 116 -19.22 7.27 12.50
C ALA A 116 -19.03 8.72 12.97
N ARG A 117 -18.13 8.98 13.92
CA ARG A 117 -17.85 10.32 14.44
C ARG A 117 -17.32 11.25 13.35
N SER A 118 -17.84 12.47 13.34
CA SER A 118 -17.48 13.51 12.37
C SER A 118 -16.81 14.73 13.00
N ASP A 119 -16.79 14.78 14.33
CA ASP A 119 -16.23 15.84 15.17
C ASP A 119 -14.73 15.63 15.48
N ILE A 120 -14.23 14.39 15.36
CA ILE A 120 -12.84 14.02 15.63
C ILE A 120 -12.13 13.44 14.40
N ILE A 121 -10.80 13.50 14.44
CA ILE A 121 -9.88 12.86 13.51
C ILE A 121 -8.94 11.95 14.30
N ILE A 122 -8.85 10.68 13.89
CA ILE A 122 -7.93 9.70 14.48
C ILE A 122 -6.76 9.48 13.51
N LYS A 123 -5.53 9.67 13.99
CA LYS A 123 -4.29 9.43 13.23
C LYS A 123 -3.27 8.67 14.07
N PRO A 124 -2.40 7.85 13.44
CA PRO A 124 -1.17 7.47 14.11
C PRO A 124 -0.27 8.70 14.30
N ALA A 125 0.45 8.75 15.42
CA ALA A 125 1.52 9.72 15.60
C ALA A 125 2.65 9.48 14.58
N ASP A 126 3.38 10.55 14.24
CA ASP A 126 4.53 10.50 13.33
C ASP A 126 5.60 9.51 13.80
N LYS A 127 5.85 9.46 15.12
CA LYS A 127 6.85 8.60 15.77
C LYS A 127 6.27 8.00 17.05
N GLY A 128 6.76 6.82 17.45
CA GLY A 128 6.46 6.21 18.76
C GLY A 128 5.15 5.40 18.88
N GLY A 129 4.47 5.10 17.75
CA GLY A 129 3.35 4.16 17.73
C GLY A 129 2.07 4.59 18.48
N ALA A 130 2.00 5.85 18.92
CA ALA A 130 0.84 6.40 19.61
C ALA A 130 -0.36 6.61 18.68
N ILE A 131 -1.56 6.57 19.26
CA ILE A 131 -2.81 6.97 18.59
C ILE A 131 -3.14 8.39 19.05
N VAL A 132 -3.40 9.27 18.10
CA VAL A 132 -3.73 10.66 18.36
C VAL A 132 -5.16 10.91 17.91
N ILE A 133 -5.96 11.45 18.83
CA ILE A 133 -7.33 11.89 18.58
C ILE A 133 -7.31 13.41 18.62
N LEU A 134 -7.74 14.04 17.53
CA LEU A 134 -7.74 15.49 17.31
C LEU A 134 -9.17 15.96 17.08
N LYS A 135 -9.47 17.21 17.45
CA LYS A 135 -10.68 17.88 16.98
C LYS A 135 -10.54 18.12 15.48
N LYS A 136 -11.62 17.91 14.72
CA LYS A 136 -11.58 18.05 13.25
C LYS A 136 -11.18 19.46 12.82
N ASP A 137 -11.70 20.49 13.49
CA ASP A 137 -11.41 21.88 13.14
C ASP A 137 -9.93 22.24 13.35
N ASP A 138 -9.32 21.74 14.42
CA ASP A 138 -7.90 21.98 14.70
C ASP A 138 -7.00 21.30 13.66
N TYR A 139 -7.38 20.09 13.23
CA TYR A 139 -6.68 19.37 12.16
C TYR A 139 -6.82 20.10 10.82
N ILE A 140 -8.00 20.65 10.50
CA ILE A 140 -8.22 21.44 9.28
C ILE A 140 -7.40 22.72 9.31
N ARG A 141 -7.42 23.44 10.44
CA ARG A 141 -6.66 24.68 10.63
C ARG A 141 -5.15 24.46 10.49
N GLU A 142 -4.61 23.39 11.07
CA GLU A 142 -3.20 23.03 10.89
C GLU A 142 -2.87 22.70 9.43
N GLY A 143 -3.78 22.07 8.69
CA GLY A 143 -3.59 21.79 7.26
C GLY A 143 -3.52 23.07 6.43
N HIS A 144 -4.48 24.00 6.63
CA HIS A 144 -4.45 25.28 5.94
C HIS A 144 -3.25 26.15 6.32
N ARG A 145 -2.79 26.10 7.58
CA ARG A 145 -1.57 26.79 8.01
C ARG A 145 -0.36 26.38 7.15
N GLN A 146 -0.26 25.11 6.77
CA GLN A 146 0.82 24.62 5.90
C GLN A 146 0.56 24.92 4.42
N LEU A 147 -0.67 24.73 3.93
CA LEU A 147 -1.02 24.88 2.52
C LEU A 147 -1.17 26.34 2.04
N THR A 148 -1.21 27.29 2.97
CA THR A 148 -1.20 28.72 2.66
C THR A 148 0.20 29.23 2.32
N ASP A 149 1.26 28.46 2.64
CA ASP A 149 2.63 28.83 2.29
C ASP A 149 2.86 28.74 0.77
N ARG A 150 2.82 29.92 0.12
CA ARG A 150 2.99 30.08 -1.33
C ARG A 150 4.39 29.77 -1.84
N LYS A 151 5.38 29.60 -0.94
CA LYS A 151 6.70 29.11 -1.32
C LYS A 151 6.67 27.65 -1.77
N PHE A 152 5.76 26.86 -1.21
CA PHE A 152 5.70 25.41 -1.45
C PHE A 152 4.41 24.97 -2.14
N TYR A 153 3.30 25.70 -1.94
CA TYR A 153 1.98 25.28 -2.41
C TYR A 153 1.21 26.40 -3.12
N GLU A 154 0.59 26.02 -4.22
CA GLU A 154 -0.29 26.85 -5.02
C GLU A 154 -1.73 26.33 -4.94
N PRO A 155 -2.74 27.17 -4.69
CA PRO A 155 -4.13 26.77 -4.70
C PRO A 155 -4.63 26.67 -6.15
N LEU A 156 -5.49 25.70 -6.43
CA LEU A 156 -6.07 25.49 -7.76
C LEU A 156 -7.57 25.77 -7.73
N THR A 157 -8.10 26.23 -8.86
CA THR A 157 -9.54 26.56 -9.01
C THR A 157 -10.44 25.32 -9.05
N GLY A 158 -9.88 24.14 -9.34
CA GLY A 158 -10.62 22.88 -9.40
C GLY A 158 -9.69 21.68 -9.54
N ASP A 159 -10.27 20.49 -9.73
CA ASP A 159 -9.52 19.24 -9.87
C ASP A 159 -8.70 19.24 -11.17
N PRO A 160 -7.35 19.28 -11.11
CA PRO A 160 -6.50 19.35 -12.30
C PRO A 160 -6.30 17.98 -12.95
N THR A 161 -6.88 16.90 -12.41
CA THR A 161 -6.52 15.52 -12.80
C THR A 161 -6.67 15.29 -14.30
N ALA A 162 -7.75 15.77 -14.92
CA ALA A 162 -7.98 15.59 -16.35
C ALA A 162 -6.90 16.29 -17.20
N GLU A 163 -6.56 17.53 -16.83
CA GLU A 163 -5.59 18.34 -17.57
C GLU A 163 -4.16 17.82 -17.37
N HIS A 164 -3.75 17.55 -16.13
CA HIS A 164 -2.44 16.94 -15.86
C HIS A 164 -2.29 15.56 -16.52
N THR A 165 -3.37 14.77 -16.62
CA THR A 165 -3.34 13.49 -17.35
C THR A 165 -3.08 13.72 -18.84
N ARG A 166 -3.69 14.75 -19.44
CA ARG A 166 -3.45 15.13 -20.83
C ARG A 166 -1.99 15.52 -21.05
N VAL A 167 -1.44 16.37 -20.19
CA VAL A 167 -0.03 16.81 -20.23
C VAL A 167 0.92 15.61 -20.15
N ALA A 168 0.75 14.74 -19.14
CA ALA A 168 1.58 13.55 -18.98
C ALA A 168 1.51 12.62 -20.19
N ILE A 169 0.30 12.33 -20.71
CA ILE A 169 0.15 11.45 -21.87
C ILE A 169 0.79 12.05 -23.12
N LEU A 170 0.70 13.36 -23.33
CA LEU A 170 1.33 14.02 -24.48
C LEU A 170 2.85 13.93 -24.42
N ALA A 171 3.46 14.22 -23.26
CA ALA A 171 4.90 14.09 -23.06
C ALA A 171 5.37 12.64 -23.30
N LEU A 172 4.66 11.66 -22.74
CA LEU A 172 4.99 10.24 -22.94
C LEU A 172 4.83 9.78 -24.40
N LYS A 173 3.83 10.30 -25.12
CA LYS A 173 3.66 10.02 -26.56
C LYS A 173 4.76 10.62 -27.41
N ASP A 174 5.22 11.81 -27.06
CA ASP A 174 6.33 12.46 -27.76
C ASP A 174 7.64 11.67 -27.59
N LEU A 175 7.95 11.23 -26.37
CA LEU A 175 9.08 10.32 -26.12
C LEU A 175 8.97 9.01 -26.92
N LEU A 176 7.77 8.45 -27.03
CA LEU A 176 7.52 7.25 -27.84
C LEU A 176 7.72 7.52 -29.34
N LYS A 177 7.24 8.67 -29.85
CA LYS A 177 7.39 9.06 -31.25
C LYS A 177 8.86 9.28 -31.63
N GLN A 178 9.64 9.82 -30.71
CA GLN A 178 11.09 9.99 -30.86
C GLN A 178 11.89 8.69 -30.71
N GLY A 179 11.24 7.56 -30.38
CA GLY A 179 11.92 6.28 -30.14
C GLY A 179 12.76 6.23 -28.86
N LYS A 180 12.61 7.22 -27.96
CA LYS A 180 13.36 7.31 -26.69
C LYS A 180 12.84 6.35 -25.62
N ILE A 181 11.58 5.92 -25.75
CA ILE A 181 10.98 4.86 -24.96
C ILE A 181 10.28 3.85 -25.86
N THR A 182 10.23 2.60 -25.43
CA THR A 182 9.51 1.53 -26.12
C THR A 182 8.01 1.61 -25.87
N ILE A 183 7.21 0.98 -26.75
CA ILE A 183 5.75 0.84 -26.55
C ILE A 183 5.41 0.16 -25.22
N ASN A 184 6.26 -0.77 -24.78
CA ASN A 184 6.07 -1.47 -23.52
C ASN A 184 6.30 -0.55 -22.33
N GLU A 185 7.33 0.29 -22.37
CA GLU A 185 7.58 1.29 -21.32
C GLU A 185 6.45 2.30 -21.28
N TYR A 186 6.02 2.83 -22.43
CA TYR A 186 4.86 3.72 -22.53
C TYR A 186 3.60 3.11 -21.89
N ASN A 187 3.22 1.88 -22.25
CA ASN A 187 2.05 1.21 -21.68
C ASN A 187 2.16 0.96 -20.18
N THR A 188 3.39 0.91 -19.67
CA THR A 188 3.68 0.62 -18.28
C THR A 188 3.67 1.90 -17.41
N ILE A 189 4.16 3.02 -17.96
CA ILE A 189 4.21 4.31 -17.26
C ILE A 189 2.98 5.19 -17.52
N LYS A 190 2.16 4.85 -18.50
CA LYS A 190 0.92 5.58 -18.82
C LYS A 190 -0.07 5.51 -17.66
N PRO A 191 -0.52 6.66 -17.12
CA PRO A 191 -1.56 6.70 -16.10
C PRO A 191 -2.87 6.10 -16.61
N THR A 192 -3.46 5.18 -15.84
CA THR A 192 -4.72 4.50 -16.17
C THR A 192 -5.74 4.78 -15.08
N HIS A 193 -6.80 5.54 -15.40
CA HIS A 193 -7.83 6.03 -14.46
C HIS A 193 -7.24 6.73 -13.22
N PRO A 194 -6.37 7.74 -13.38
CA PRO A 194 -5.76 8.43 -12.25
C PRO A 194 -6.78 9.22 -11.44
N SER A 195 -6.45 9.46 -10.18
CA SER A 195 -7.19 10.32 -9.26
C SER A 195 -6.25 11.37 -8.66
N CYS A 196 -6.82 12.48 -8.21
CA CYS A 196 -6.05 13.50 -7.50
C CYS A 196 -5.40 12.93 -6.23
N GLY A 197 -4.19 13.39 -5.90
CA GLY A 197 -3.49 13.00 -4.69
C GLY A 197 -4.29 13.39 -3.44
N ARG A 198 -3.92 12.83 -2.28
CA ARG A 198 -4.59 13.17 -1.00
C ARG A 198 -3.60 13.67 0.01
N PHE A 199 -3.82 14.89 0.49
CA PHE A 199 -3.04 15.45 1.58
C PHE A 199 -3.61 14.97 2.93
N TYR A 200 -2.72 14.51 3.79
CA TYR A 200 -3.04 14.27 5.19
C TYR A 200 -1.82 14.50 6.06
N MET A 201 -2.04 14.61 7.37
CA MET A 201 -0.99 14.88 8.32
C MET A 201 -0.86 13.80 9.39
N LEU A 202 0.38 13.55 9.81
CA LEU A 202 0.71 12.73 10.97
C LEU A 202 1.16 13.63 12.13
N PRO A 203 0.51 13.62 13.31
CA PRO A 203 0.87 14.54 14.39
C PRO A 203 2.26 14.24 14.96
N LYS A 204 3.14 15.24 14.99
CA LYS A 204 4.47 15.17 15.59
C LYS A 204 4.39 15.48 17.10
N ILE A 205 3.87 14.54 17.88
CA ILE A 205 3.65 14.69 19.34
C ILE A 205 4.92 14.86 20.18
N HIS A 206 6.09 14.78 19.54
CA HIS A 206 7.42 14.97 20.15
C HIS A 206 7.97 16.38 19.91
N LYS A 207 7.20 17.27 19.25
CA LYS A 207 7.55 18.67 19.01
C LYS A 207 6.53 19.57 19.69
N ALA A 208 6.98 20.73 20.17
CA ALA A 208 6.10 21.75 20.76
C ALA A 208 4.97 22.11 19.78
N GLY A 209 3.74 22.26 20.29
CA GLY A 209 2.55 22.55 19.48
C GLY A 209 2.01 21.36 18.66
N ASN A 210 2.65 20.19 18.69
CA ASN A 210 2.25 18.97 17.99
C ASN A 210 1.97 19.15 16.47
N PRO A 211 2.85 19.84 15.70
CA PRO A 211 2.61 20.15 14.29
C PRO A 211 2.41 18.89 13.44
N GLY A 212 1.66 19.01 12.34
CA GLY A 212 1.43 17.90 11.41
C GLY A 212 2.66 17.65 10.52
N ARG A 213 3.05 16.39 10.28
CA ARG A 213 3.90 16.03 9.13
C ARG A 213 3.02 15.98 7.88
N PRO A 214 3.22 16.83 6.86
CA PRO A 214 2.48 16.73 5.61
C PRO A 214 2.86 15.46 4.85
N ILE A 215 1.85 14.75 4.33
CA ILE A 215 2.02 13.59 3.45
C ILE A 215 1.05 13.73 2.29
N VAL A 216 1.54 13.55 1.07
CA VAL A 216 0.72 13.49 -0.14
C VAL A 216 0.69 12.05 -0.62
N SER A 217 -0.47 11.42 -0.56
CA SER A 217 -0.64 10.06 -1.06
C SER A 217 -0.52 10.05 -2.59
N GLY A 218 0.58 9.49 -3.11
CA GLY A 218 0.80 9.28 -4.53
C GLY A 218 0.03 8.07 -5.11
N SER A 219 -0.61 7.24 -4.29
CA SER A 219 -1.29 6.03 -4.76
C SER A 219 -2.50 6.33 -5.64
N GLY A 220 -2.52 5.77 -6.85
CA GLY A 220 -3.56 5.99 -7.85
C GLY A 220 -3.49 7.37 -8.50
N THR A 221 -2.39 8.11 -8.35
CA THR A 221 -2.20 9.42 -8.97
C THR A 221 -1.58 9.31 -10.37
N ILE A 222 -1.54 10.44 -11.07
CA ILE A 222 -0.95 10.58 -12.41
C ILE A 222 0.54 10.23 -12.38
N THR A 223 1.24 10.62 -11.32
CA THR A 223 2.70 10.48 -11.23
C THR A 223 3.14 9.13 -10.68
N GLU A 224 2.24 8.29 -10.13
CA GLU A 224 2.60 7.00 -9.53
C GLU A 224 3.35 6.03 -10.46
N PRO A 225 2.84 5.72 -11.68
CA PRO A 225 3.51 4.79 -12.57
C PRO A 225 4.81 5.39 -13.14
N ILE A 226 4.84 6.70 -13.41
CA ILE A 226 6.02 7.43 -13.88
C ILE A 226 7.12 7.40 -12.82
N SER A 227 6.78 7.79 -11.58
CA SER A 227 7.71 7.80 -10.46
C SER A 227 8.25 6.41 -10.14
N GLY A 228 7.43 5.36 -10.27
CA GLY A 228 7.89 3.99 -10.05
C GLY A 228 8.91 3.52 -11.09
N TYR A 229 8.69 3.86 -12.37
CA TYR A 229 9.65 3.53 -13.41
C TYR A 229 10.93 4.33 -13.27
N LEU A 230 10.84 5.63 -12.98
CA LEU A 230 12.00 6.47 -12.72
C LEU A 230 12.82 5.96 -11.53
N ASP A 231 12.19 5.61 -10.41
CA ASP A 231 12.86 4.97 -9.26
C ASP A 231 13.63 3.70 -9.66
N SER A 232 13.05 2.87 -10.54
CA SER A 232 13.73 1.65 -11.01
C SER A 232 15.01 1.92 -11.81
N LEU A 233 15.14 3.10 -12.42
CA LEU A 233 16.31 3.52 -13.20
C LEU A 233 17.38 4.20 -12.35
N ILE A 234 17.05 4.76 -11.19
CA ILE A 234 17.96 5.60 -10.40
C ILE A 234 18.31 5.00 -9.02
N ARG A 235 17.60 3.96 -8.58
CA ARG A 235 17.74 3.40 -7.22
C ARG A 235 19.13 2.84 -6.88
N HIS A 236 19.95 2.51 -7.88
CA HIS A 236 21.30 2.01 -7.67
C HIS A 236 22.31 3.12 -7.42
N ILE A 237 22.05 4.34 -7.89
CA ILE A 237 23.00 5.47 -7.82
C ILE A 237 23.35 5.84 -6.37
N PRO A 238 22.40 5.92 -5.41
CA PRO A 238 22.75 6.21 -4.01
C PRO A 238 23.82 5.26 -3.42
N LEU A 239 23.91 4.03 -3.91
CA LEU A 239 24.84 3.02 -3.42
C LEU A 239 26.30 3.31 -3.81
N THR A 240 26.54 4.26 -4.71
CA THR A 240 27.89 4.60 -5.20
C THR A 240 28.59 5.67 -4.37
N PHE A 241 27.86 6.33 -3.46
CA PHE A 241 28.45 7.32 -2.55
C PHE A 241 29.07 6.66 -1.31
N ASP A 242 30.31 7.02 -0.97
CA ASP A 242 31.00 6.52 0.23
C ASP A 242 30.29 6.86 1.54
N SER A 243 29.56 7.98 1.55
CA SER A 243 28.74 8.42 2.67
C SER A 243 27.50 7.55 2.90
N TYR A 244 27.07 6.75 1.92
CA TYR A 244 25.76 6.11 1.96
C TYR A 244 25.65 5.03 3.05
N ILE A 245 24.60 5.13 3.87
CA ILE A 245 24.17 4.08 4.80
C ILE A 245 22.83 3.51 4.34
N LYS A 246 22.76 2.17 4.33
CA LYS A 246 21.57 1.43 3.91
C LYS A 246 20.55 1.28 5.04
N ASP A 247 21.06 0.96 6.23
CA ASP A 247 20.29 0.69 7.43
C ASP A 247 21.25 0.68 8.64
N THR A 248 20.69 0.52 9.84
CA THR A 248 21.44 0.41 11.09
C THR A 248 22.49 -0.70 11.07
N THR A 249 22.22 -1.83 10.42
CA THR A 249 23.18 -2.95 10.40
C THR A 249 24.40 -2.61 9.56
N HIS A 250 24.21 -1.95 8.42
CA HIS A 250 25.31 -1.39 7.64
C HIS A 250 26.12 -0.39 8.48
N PHE A 251 25.46 0.55 9.16
CA PHE A 251 26.14 1.52 10.03
C PHE A 251 26.96 0.87 11.15
N LEU A 252 26.40 -0.14 11.83
CA LEU A 252 27.11 -0.85 12.90
C LEU A 252 28.38 -1.52 12.39
N ARG A 253 28.40 -2.04 11.17
CA ARG A 253 29.62 -2.59 10.56
C ARG A 253 30.67 -1.50 10.33
N GLU A 254 30.27 -0.40 9.70
CA GLU A 254 31.16 0.72 9.38
C GLU A 254 31.90 1.27 10.60
N ILE A 255 31.28 1.23 11.78
CA ILE A 255 31.87 1.76 13.02
C ILE A 255 32.53 0.72 13.93
N SER A 256 32.36 -0.59 13.68
CA SER A 256 32.75 -1.63 14.64
C SER A 256 34.26 -1.69 14.90
N ASP A 257 35.06 -1.44 13.86
CA ASP A 257 36.53 -1.56 13.93
C ASP A 257 37.25 -0.20 14.00
N LEU A 258 36.51 0.90 14.09
CA LEU A 258 37.08 2.24 14.14
C LEU A 258 37.79 2.50 15.48
N ARG A 259 39.00 3.05 15.38
CA ARG A 259 39.74 3.62 16.51
C ARG A 259 39.63 5.13 16.45
N VAL A 260 39.04 5.70 17.50
CA VAL A 260 38.76 7.13 17.57
C VAL A 260 39.86 7.82 18.35
N PRO A 261 40.53 8.85 17.78
CA PRO A 261 41.52 9.64 18.49
C PRO A 261 40.95 10.31 19.75
N GLU A 262 41.78 10.47 20.76
CA GLU A 262 41.40 11.17 21.99
C GLU A 262 41.04 12.63 21.70
N GLY A 263 40.04 13.17 22.40
CA GLY A 263 39.53 14.52 22.18
C GLY A 263 38.55 14.66 21.00
N SER A 264 38.32 13.61 20.21
CA SER A 264 37.37 13.65 19.09
C SER A 264 35.92 13.86 19.55
N TYR A 265 35.12 14.52 18.72
CA TYR A 265 33.69 14.70 18.91
C TYR A 265 32.89 13.72 18.06
N LEU A 266 31.92 13.06 18.67
CA LEU A 266 30.84 12.38 17.95
C LEU A 266 29.82 13.45 17.57
N VAL A 267 29.46 13.52 16.29
CA VAL A 267 28.58 14.57 15.77
C VAL A 267 27.45 13.95 14.98
N THR A 268 26.24 14.48 15.17
CA THR A 268 25.12 14.20 14.28
C THR A 268 24.56 15.49 13.70
N LEU A 269 24.25 15.44 12.40
CA LEU A 269 23.57 16.51 11.69
C LEU A 269 22.21 16.01 11.18
N ASP A 270 21.18 16.83 11.27
CA ASP A 270 19.85 16.56 10.71
C ASP A 270 19.52 17.63 9.66
N VAL A 271 19.22 17.18 8.44
CA VAL A 271 18.84 18.06 7.33
C VAL A 271 17.42 18.57 7.53
N SER A 272 17.30 19.88 7.71
CA SER A 272 16.03 20.53 7.98
C SER A 272 15.08 20.44 6.79
N SER A 273 14.03 19.62 6.94
CA SER A 273 12.96 19.45 5.96
C SER A 273 13.46 19.13 4.54
N LEU A 274 14.41 18.19 4.44
CA LEU A 274 15.11 17.79 3.22
C LEU A 274 14.23 17.82 1.96
N TYR A 275 13.18 17.00 1.91
CA TYR A 275 12.36 16.84 0.70
C TYR A 275 11.71 18.14 0.20
N THR A 276 11.25 19.02 1.10
CA THR A 276 10.59 20.27 0.70
C THR A 276 11.57 21.35 0.26
N ASN A 277 12.85 21.23 0.65
CA ASN A 277 13.86 22.26 0.45
C ASN A 277 14.81 22.00 -0.73
N ILE A 278 14.68 20.88 -1.45
CA ILE A 278 15.43 20.62 -2.70
C ILE A 278 14.74 21.39 -3.83
N PRO A 279 15.36 22.43 -4.42
CA PRO A 279 14.80 23.12 -5.58
C PRO A 279 14.71 22.18 -6.78
N HIS A 280 13.68 22.33 -7.61
CA HIS A 280 13.47 21.44 -8.76
C HIS A 280 14.66 21.47 -9.71
N ASP A 281 15.13 22.66 -10.11
CA ASP A 281 16.22 22.82 -11.06
C ASP A 281 17.52 22.16 -10.54
N ASP A 282 17.94 22.48 -9.32
CA ASP A 282 19.16 21.94 -8.72
C ASP A 282 19.11 20.42 -8.56
N GLY A 283 17.97 19.89 -8.12
CA GLY A 283 17.80 18.46 -7.95
C GLY A 283 17.68 17.71 -9.28
N ILE A 284 17.04 18.30 -10.30
CA ILE A 284 16.99 17.72 -11.66
C ILE A 284 18.39 17.71 -12.28
N ALA A 285 19.13 18.81 -12.20
CA ALA A 285 20.50 18.89 -12.69
C ALA A 285 21.41 17.86 -12.01
N SER A 286 21.31 17.75 -10.68
CA SER A 286 22.07 16.76 -9.91
C SER A 286 21.71 15.32 -10.31
N LEU A 287 20.43 15.05 -10.53
CA LEU A 287 19.96 13.72 -10.96
C LEU A 287 20.50 13.35 -12.34
N ILE A 288 20.41 14.26 -13.31
CA ILE A 288 20.84 14.03 -14.69
C ILE A 288 22.34 13.73 -14.73
N GLU A 289 23.16 14.55 -14.07
CA GLU A 289 24.61 14.37 -14.06
C GLU A 289 25.01 13.02 -13.45
N MET A 290 24.44 12.69 -12.29
CA MET A 290 24.74 11.44 -11.60
C MET A 290 24.20 10.22 -12.36
N TYR A 291 23.06 10.36 -13.05
CA TYR A 291 22.51 9.31 -13.89
C TYR A 291 23.42 9.02 -15.08
N GLU A 292 23.92 10.03 -15.79
CA GLU A 292 24.80 9.83 -16.93
C GLU A 292 26.11 9.13 -16.53
N GLN A 293 26.69 9.52 -15.38
CA GLN A 293 27.90 8.90 -14.83
C GLN A 293 27.72 7.42 -14.46
N HIS A 294 26.51 7.00 -14.07
CA HIS A 294 26.22 5.65 -13.54
C HIS A 294 25.16 4.92 -14.37
N ARG A 295 25.00 5.31 -15.63
CA ARG A 295 23.96 4.79 -16.51
C ARG A 295 24.22 3.32 -16.84
N GLN A 296 23.17 2.51 -16.76
CA GLN A 296 23.24 1.10 -17.13
C GLN A 296 22.99 0.92 -18.64
N VAL A 297 23.56 -0.13 -19.22
CA VAL A 297 23.31 -0.52 -20.62
C VAL A 297 21.82 -0.80 -20.83
N ASP A 298 21.31 -0.48 -22.01
CA ASP A 298 19.89 -0.67 -22.40
C ASP A 298 18.87 0.13 -21.56
N THR A 299 19.29 1.22 -20.94
CA THR A 299 18.38 2.16 -20.26
C THR A 299 18.16 3.45 -21.06
N PRO A 300 17.06 4.19 -20.83
CA PRO A 300 16.80 5.45 -21.53
C PRO A 300 17.92 6.49 -21.37
N ASP A 301 17.94 7.50 -22.24
CA ASP A 301 18.89 8.61 -22.12
C ASP A 301 18.53 9.58 -20.98
N SER A 302 19.45 10.47 -20.64
CA SER A 302 19.26 11.51 -19.64
C SER A 302 18.11 12.48 -19.95
N ASN A 303 17.73 12.66 -21.22
CA ASN A 303 16.58 13.52 -21.59
C ASN A 303 15.26 12.90 -21.15
N VAL A 304 15.15 11.56 -21.24
CA VAL A 304 13.99 10.83 -20.69
C VAL A 304 13.94 11.02 -19.18
N ILE A 305 15.07 10.86 -18.47
CA ILE A 305 15.12 11.05 -17.02
C ILE A 305 14.69 12.46 -16.63
N ALA A 306 15.19 13.48 -17.32
CA ALA A 306 14.80 14.87 -17.12
C ALA A 306 13.28 15.04 -17.28
N THR A 307 12.74 14.61 -18.42
CA THR A 307 11.31 14.73 -18.74
C THR A 307 10.43 14.04 -17.70
N LEU A 308 10.76 12.79 -17.34
CA LEU A 308 9.98 12.05 -16.34
C LEU A 308 10.07 12.70 -14.95
N THR A 309 11.22 13.28 -14.60
CA THR A 309 11.40 13.99 -13.32
C THR A 309 10.56 15.25 -13.25
N HIS A 310 10.55 16.08 -14.32
CA HIS A 310 9.66 17.24 -14.43
C HIS A 310 8.19 16.84 -14.25
N LEU A 311 7.73 15.80 -14.96
CA LEU A 311 6.36 15.31 -14.82
C LEU A 311 6.01 14.90 -13.38
N VAL A 312 6.94 14.25 -12.66
CA VAL A 312 6.69 13.83 -11.27
C VAL A 312 6.67 15.00 -10.30
N LEU A 313 7.58 15.97 -10.46
CA LEU A 313 7.70 17.12 -9.57
C LEU A 313 6.59 18.16 -9.79
N GLU A 314 6.22 18.43 -11.04
CA GLU A 314 5.31 19.53 -11.41
C GLU A 314 3.83 19.12 -11.47
N LEU A 315 3.51 17.87 -11.79
CA LEU A 315 2.12 17.39 -11.84
C LEU A 315 1.61 16.88 -10.48
N ASN A 316 2.38 17.10 -9.42
CA ASN A 316 2.05 16.71 -8.06
C ASN A 316 0.94 17.60 -7.48
N SER A 317 -0.28 17.12 -7.68
CA SER A 317 -1.52 17.81 -7.29
C SER A 317 -2.36 16.94 -6.36
N PHE A 318 -3.03 17.57 -5.41
CA PHE A 318 -3.75 16.87 -4.36
C PHE A 318 -4.96 17.66 -3.83
N GLU A 319 -5.88 16.92 -3.20
CA GLU A 319 -7.05 17.45 -2.49
C GLU A 319 -6.80 17.50 -0.98
N PHE A 320 -7.19 18.62 -0.37
CA PHE A 320 -7.38 18.74 1.08
C PHE A 320 -8.68 19.48 1.36
N ASN A 321 -9.57 18.89 2.16
CA ASN A 321 -10.81 19.52 2.58
C ASN A 321 -11.67 20.04 1.40
N LYS A 322 -11.73 19.29 0.29
CA LYS A 322 -12.40 19.65 -0.98
C LYS A 322 -11.78 20.81 -1.76
N GLU A 323 -10.63 21.30 -1.34
CA GLU A 323 -9.83 22.27 -2.08
C GLU A 323 -8.65 21.58 -2.74
N TYR A 324 -8.20 22.13 -3.87
CA TYR A 324 -7.16 21.55 -4.71
C TYR A 324 -5.90 22.39 -4.65
N TYR A 325 -4.76 21.71 -4.62
CA TYR A 325 -3.45 22.34 -4.49
C TYR A 325 -2.44 21.64 -5.41
N ARG A 326 -1.41 22.40 -5.79
CA ARG A 326 -0.20 21.90 -6.46
C ARG A 326 1.01 22.20 -5.58
N GLN A 327 1.91 21.24 -5.43
CA GLN A 327 3.22 21.50 -4.83
C GLN A 327 4.14 22.09 -5.90
N VAL A 328 4.69 23.28 -5.65
CA VAL A 328 5.51 24.01 -6.62
C VAL A 328 7.01 23.98 -6.31
N ASN A 329 7.39 23.50 -5.12
CA ASN A 329 8.78 23.38 -4.71
C ASN A 329 9.01 22.13 -3.85
N GLY A 330 10.22 21.57 -3.92
CA GLY A 330 10.56 20.31 -3.29
C GLY A 330 9.89 19.10 -3.94
N THR A 331 10.09 17.94 -3.34
CA THR A 331 9.45 16.69 -3.74
C THR A 331 8.41 16.25 -2.72
N ALA A 332 7.28 15.69 -3.17
CA ALA A 332 6.24 15.21 -2.27
C ALA A 332 6.72 14.03 -1.43
N MET A 333 6.51 14.11 -0.13
CA MET A 333 6.61 12.95 0.75
C MET A 333 5.49 11.95 0.40
N GLY A 334 5.85 10.87 -0.31
CA GLY A 334 4.92 9.83 -0.76
C GLY A 334 5.11 9.37 -2.21
N THR A 335 5.90 10.10 -3.00
CA THR A 335 6.31 9.66 -4.35
C THR A 335 7.41 8.59 -4.27
N LYS A 336 7.42 7.64 -5.23
CA LYS A 336 8.31 6.45 -5.15
C LYS A 336 9.79 6.81 -5.31
N MET A 337 10.09 7.79 -6.17
CA MET A 337 11.46 8.22 -6.48
C MET A 337 12.09 9.13 -5.44
N ALA A 338 11.29 9.74 -4.53
CA ALA A 338 11.78 10.78 -3.63
C ALA A 338 12.99 10.35 -2.78
N PRO A 339 13.03 9.15 -2.18
CA PRO A 339 14.18 8.72 -1.41
C PRO A 339 15.48 8.66 -2.23
N SER A 340 15.45 8.09 -3.44
CA SER A 340 16.63 8.02 -4.31
C SER A 340 17.03 9.41 -4.81
N TYR A 341 16.05 10.21 -5.26
CA TYR A 341 16.28 11.59 -5.68
C TYR A 341 16.97 12.45 -4.62
N ALA A 342 16.47 12.41 -3.37
CA ALA A 342 17.05 13.17 -2.27
C ALA A 342 18.46 12.66 -1.89
N ASN A 343 18.70 11.35 -1.93
CA ASN A 343 20.03 10.79 -1.66
C ASN A 343 21.05 11.17 -2.74
N ILE A 344 20.65 11.22 -4.02
CA ILE A 344 21.51 11.61 -5.13
C ILE A 344 21.89 13.08 -5.00
N PHE A 345 20.91 13.95 -4.76
CA PHE A 345 21.16 15.37 -4.55
C PHE A 345 22.11 15.61 -3.35
N MET A 346 21.82 15.01 -2.20
CA MET A 346 22.66 15.14 -1.01
C MET A 346 24.04 14.52 -1.19
N GLY A 347 24.15 13.39 -1.87
CA GLY A 347 25.43 12.73 -2.17
C GLY A 347 26.34 13.63 -2.99
N LYS A 348 25.81 14.27 -4.03
CA LYS A 348 26.57 15.23 -4.83
C LYS A 348 26.97 16.47 -4.00
N LEU A 349 26.03 17.01 -3.22
CA LEU A 349 26.25 18.20 -2.39
C LEU A 349 27.36 17.95 -1.36
N GLU A 350 27.33 16.80 -0.68
CA GLU A 350 28.28 16.48 0.38
C GLU A 350 29.64 16.07 -0.18
N THR A 351 29.71 15.34 -1.30
CA THR A 351 30.99 15.03 -1.96
C THR A 351 31.72 16.31 -2.36
N LYS A 352 31.01 17.27 -2.95
CA LYS A 352 31.59 18.57 -3.32
C LYS A 352 32.03 19.37 -2.08
N PHE A 353 31.19 19.45 -1.06
CA PHE A 353 31.55 20.18 0.15
C PHE A 353 32.78 19.58 0.85
N LEU A 354 32.81 18.26 0.98
CA LEU A 354 33.93 17.56 1.61
C LEU A 354 35.22 17.71 0.79
N SER A 355 35.18 17.72 -0.54
CA SER A 355 36.40 17.94 -1.35
C SER A 355 37.02 19.31 -1.14
N ASP A 356 36.21 20.32 -0.82
CA ASP A 356 36.65 21.71 -0.67
C ASP A 356 37.12 22.02 0.77
N CYS A 357 36.88 21.11 1.74
CA CYS A 357 37.22 21.30 3.14
C CYS A 357 38.71 21.05 3.42
N SER A 358 39.36 21.97 4.12
CA SER A 358 40.76 21.84 4.56
C SER A 358 40.93 20.81 5.69
N LEU A 359 39.93 20.68 6.57
CA LEU A 359 39.90 19.69 7.64
C LEU A 359 38.81 18.68 7.37
N GLN A 360 39.18 17.40 7.45
CA GLN A 360 38.27 16.28 7.19
C GLN A 360 37.79 15.63 8.49
N PRO A 361 36.53 15.15 8.53
CA PRO A 361 36.09 14.23 9.56
C PRO A 361 36.81 12.88 9.38
N LEU A 362 36.95 12.13 10.48
CA LEU A 362 37.50 10.77 10.45
C LEU A 362 36.59 9.80 9.67
N ILE A 363 35.29 9.99 9.83
CA ILE A 363 34.25 9.27 9.08
C ILE A 363 33.08 10.21 8.88
N TYR A 364 32.43 10.12 7.72
CA TYR A 364 31.19 10.81 7.41
C TYR A 364 30.22 9.83 6.76
N LYS A 365 29.06 9.61 7.38
CA LYS A 365 28.05 8.64 6.94
C LYS A 365 26.65 9.25 7.06
N ARG A 366 25.80 8.98 6.07
CA ARG A 366 24.46 9.56 5.95
C ARG A 366 23.42 8.49 5.66
N PHE A 367 22.34 8.54 6.42
CA PHE A 367 21.09 7.83 6.16
C PHE A 367 20.00 8.85 5.83
N ILE A 368 19.75 9.08 4.53
CA ILE A 368 18.77 10.06 4.04
C ILE A 368 19.06 11.47 4.59
N ASP A 369 18.35 11.90 5.64
CA ASP A 369 18.43 13.21 6.31
C ASP A 369 19.28 13.21 7.59
N ASP A 370 19.55 12.03 8.17
CA ASP A 370 20.40 11.87 9.35
C ASP A 370 21.86 11.65 8.93
N ILE A 371 22.78 12.47 9.42
CA ILE A 371 24.23 12.37 9.19
C ILE A 371 24.93 12.06 10.52
N PHE A 372 25.91 11.17 10.48
CA PHE A 372 26.85 10.89 11.55
C PHE A 372 28.27 11.15 11.06
N LEU A 373 29.05 11.87 11.86
CA LEU A 373 30.47 12.03 11.62
C LEU A 373 31.27 12.02 12.92
N ILE A 374 32.56 11.72 12.81
CA ILE A 374 33.51 11.82 13.91
C ILE A 374 34.50 12.93 13.56
N TRP A 375 34.59 13.93 14.44
CA TRP A 375 35.43 15.10 14.22
C TRP A 375 36.66 15.03 15.13
N PRO A 376 37.88 14.83 14.58
CA PRO A 376 39.09 14.66 15.37
C PRO A 376 39.79 15.97 15.74
N HIS A 377 39.21 17.13 15.37
CA HIS A 377 39.81 18.46 15.58
C HIS A 377 39.08 19.23 16.70
N THR A 378 39.47 20.48 16.93
CA THR A 378 38.88 21.31 17.98
C THR A 378 37.42 21.65 17.72
N GLU A 379 36.70 22.02 18.79
CA GLU A 379 35.29 22.40 18.74
C GLU A 379 35.06 23.64 17.88
N GLU A 380 35.94 24.62 17.95
CA GLU A 380 35.84 25.85 17.15
C GLU A 380 35.87 25.53 15.66
N LYS A 381 36.74 24.60 15.26
CA LYS A 381 36.84 24.13 13.87
C LYS A 381 35.65 23.28 13.43
N LEU A 382 35.03 22.55 14.36
CA LEU A 382 33.77 21.85 14.08
C LEU A 382 32.65 22.85 13.76
N LEU A 383 32.51 23.89 14.58
CA LEU A 383 31.48 24.91 14.39
C LEU A 383 31.72 25.70 13.10
N GLU A 384 32.98 26.01 12.77
CA GLU A 384 33.36 26.60 11.49
C GLU A 384 32.95 25.71 10.31
N PHE A 385 33.28 24.41 10.36
CA PHE A 385 32.89 23.42 9.36
C PHE A 385 31.36 23.38 9.15
N ILE A 386 30.58 23.35 10.24
CA ILE A 386 29.11 23.32 10.17
C ILE A 386 28.55 24.63 9.60
N ASN A 387 29.13 25.77 9.95
CA ASN A 387 28.72 27.08 9.43
C ASN A 387 29.02 27.19 7.93
N GLN A 388 30.18 26.72 7.50
CA GLN A 388 30.54 26.63 6.08
C GLN A 388 29.58 25.70 5.33
N TYR A 389 29.26 24.53 5.89
CA TYR A 389 28.31 23.61 5.25
C TYR A 389 26.93 24.24 5.06
N ASN A 390 26.45 24.94 6.09
CA ASN A 390 25.19 25.69 6.02
C ASN A 390 25.22 26.83 4.98
N ALA A 391 26.39 27.30 4.55
CA ALA A 391 26.54 28.34 3.53
C ALA A 391 26.61 27.79 2.09
N VAL A 392 26.87 26.49 1.90
CA VAL A 392 27.04 25.87 0.57
C VAL A 392 25.80 26.00 -0.31
N HIS A 393 24.61 25.86 0.27
CA HIS A 393 23.36 25.88 -0.46
C HIS A 393 22.36 26.84 0.19
N SER A 394 21.63 27.61 -0.61
CA SER A 394 20.73 28.66 -0.11
C SER A 394 19.57 28.09 0.73
N THR A 395 19.04 26.93 0.33
CA THR A 395 17.84 26.30 0.92
C THR A 395 18.10 25.13 1.87
N ILE A 396 19.26 24.48 1.80
CA ILE A 396 19.57 23.30 2.63
C ILE A 396 20.25 23.76 3.91
N ARG A 397 19.73 23.33 5.05
CA ARG A 397 20.23 23.71 6.37
C ARG A 397 20.34 22.49 7.27
N PHE A 398 21.33 22.54 8.15
CA PHE A 398 21.68 21.46 9.06
C PHE A 398 21.50 21.93 10.51
N THR A 399 20.78 21.14 11.30
CA THR A 399 20.85 21.22 12.76
C THR A 399 21.88 20.22 13.26
N HIS A 400 22.54 20.52 14.37
CA HIS A 400 23.63 19.70 14.87
C HIS A 400 23.49 19.38 16.35
N ALA A 401 24.06 18.25 16.75
CA ALA A 401 24.38 17.91 18.12
C ALA A 401 25.76 17.24 18.13
N TYR A 402 26.56 17.47 19.17
CA TYR A 402 27.85 16.82 19.33
C TYR A 402 28.15 16.52 20.79
N SER A 403 28.98 15.50 21.01
CA SER A 403 29.41 15.07 22.35
C SER A 403 30.72 14.29 22.25
N GLN A 404 31.57 14.38 23.27
CA GLN A 404 32.76 13.55 23.39
C GLN A 404 32.47 12.17 23.99
N THR A 405 31.29 11.96 24.59
CA THR A 405 30.97 10.73 25.32
C THR A 405 29.93 9.88 24.63
N SER A 406 28.82 10.47 24.20
CA SER A 406 27.74 9.69 23.58
C SER A 406 26.80 10.53 22.73
N ILE A 407 26.29 9.92 21.66
CA ILE A 407 25.33 10.55 20.76
C ILE A 407 24.35 9.53 20.20
N ASN A 408 23.17 10.00 19.78
CA ASN A 408 22.15 9.15 19.16
C ASN A 408 22.19 9.29 17.65
N PHE A 409 22.25 8.16 16.94
CA PHE A 409 22.11 8.09 15.48
C PHE A 409 21.24 6.88 15.11
N LEU A 410 20.26 7.09 14.24
CA LEU A 410 19.22 6.10 13.92
C LEU A 410 18.52 5.56 15.18
N ASP A 411 18.53 4.23 15.37
CA ASP A 411 18.02 3.53 16.54
C ASP A 411 19.14 3.11 17.52
N THR A 412 20.28 3.79 17.47
CA THR A 412 21.44 3.50 18.30
C THR A 412 21.88 4.71 19.14
N THR A 413 22.35 4.43 20.35
CA THR A 413 23.16 5.35 21.15
C THR A 413 24.59 4.86 21.03
N ILE A 414 25.45 5.68 20.42
CA ILE A 414 26.87 5.44 20.27
C ILE A 414 27.56 6.02 21.50
N ILE A 415 28.44 5.26 22.12
CA ILE A 415 29.18 5.62 23.33
C ILE A 415 30.66 5.45 23.02
N LEU A 416 31.44 6.52 23.19
CA LEU A 416 32.89 6.54 23.02
C LEU A 416 33.56 6.33 24.37
N GLU A 417 34.32 5.24 24.51
CA GLU A 417 35.09 4.93 25.70
C GLU A 417 36.49 4.44 25.32
N LYS A 418 37.53 5.11 25.83
CA LYS A 418 38.95 4.73 25.61
C LYS A 418 39.28 4.52 24.12
N GLY A 419 38.79 5.41 23.25
CA GLY A 419 38.99 5.35 21.79
C GLY A 419 38.24 4.23 21.07
N LYS A 420 37.31 3.52 21.72
CA LYS A 420 36.45 2.50 21.11
C LYS A 420 34.98 2.92 21.14
N LEU A 421 34.26 2.58 20.08
CA LEU A 421 32.82 2.80 19.99
C LEU A 421 32.05 1.59 20.48
N THR A 422 31.12 1.81 21.38
CA THR A 422 30.12 0.82 21.81
C THR A 422 28.73 1.34 21.49
N THR A 423 27.78 0.43 21.33
CA THR A 423 26.43 0.78 20.88
C THR A 423 25.36 0.19 21.78
N ASN A 424 24.31 0.96 22.02
CA ASN A 424 23.11 0.57 22.74
C ASN A 424 21.86 0.94 21.93
N LEU A 425 20.72 0.37 22.28
CA LEU A 425 19.44 0.65 21.62
C LEU A 425 18.90 2.01 22.08
N TYR A 426 18.79 2.96 21.15
CA TYR A 426 18.13 4.23 21.42
C TYR A 426 16.60 4.09 21.29
N ARG A 427 15.88 4.61 22.28
CA ARG A 427 14.41 4.69 22.28
C ARG A 427 14.01 6.13 22.53
N LYS A 428 13.14 6.65 21.67
CA LYS A 428 12.62 8.00 21.87
C LYS A 428 11.70 8.03 23.10
N PRO A 429 11.72 9.10 23.91
CA PRO A 429 10.85 9.21 25.09
C PRO A 429 9.36 9.05 24.79
N THR A 430 8.93 9.37 23.56
CA THR A 430 7.53 9.27 23.12
C THR A 430 7.13 7.88 22.63
N ASP A 431 8.03 6.89 22.61
CA ASP A 431 7.71 5.53 22.18
C ASP A 431 6.78 4.83 23.18
N ARG A 432 5.58 4.48 22.73
CA ARG A 432 4.56 3.79 23.53
C ARG A 432 4.73 2.28 23.55
N GLN A 433 5.70 1.73 22.82
CA GLN A 433 5.99 0.29 22.76
C GLN A 433 4.75 -0.55 22.42
N LYS A 434 3.89 -0.03 21.54
CA LYS A 434 2.64 -0.69 21.14
C LYS A 434 2.92 -1.80 20.12
N TYR A 435 3.35 -2.95 20.61
CA TYR A 435 3.38 -4.19 19.84
C TYR A 435 1.97 -4.67 19.50
N LEU A 436 1.85 -5.55 18.49
CA LEU A 436 0.58 -6.12 18.08
C LEU A 436 -0.06 -6.93 19.23
N HIS A 437 -1.28 -6.60 19.64
CA HIS A 437 -1.98 -7.37 20.68
C HIS A 437 -2.12 -8.87 20.32
N TYR A 438 -1.88 -9.76 21.29
CA TYR A 438 -1.79 -11.21 21.03
C TYR A 438 -3.11 -11.85 20.56
N GLU A 439 -4.24 -11.29 20.96
CA GLU A 439 -5.58 -11.74 20.50
C GLU A 439 -5.93 -11.27 19.08
N SER A 440 -5.07 -10.48 18.44
CA SER A 440 -5.35 -9.98 17.09
C SER A 440 -5.46 -11.12 16.07
N ASP A 441 -6.36 -10.94 15.10
CA ASP A 441 -6.67 -11.87 14.01
C ASP A 441 -5.53 -11.91 12.98
N HIS A 442 -4.39 -12.46 13.42
CA HIS A 442 -3.17 -12.69 12.65
C HIS A 442 -2.71 -14.14 12.84
N PRO A 443 -1.98 -14.71 11.86
CA PRO A 443 -1.37 -16.02 12.02
C PRO A 443 -0.50 -16.10 13.28
N ARG A 444 -0.55 -17.24 13.99
CA ARG A 444 0.23 -17.44 15.23
C ARG A 444 1.72 -17.21 15.04
N HIS A 445 2.28 -17.67 13.92
CA HIS A 445 3.71 -17.49 13.64
C HIS A 445 4.09 -16.01 13.46
N CYS A 446 3.23 -15.17 12.88
CA CYS A 446 3.47 -13.72 12.78
C CYS A 446 3.55 -13.09 14.17
N LYS A 447 2.62 -13.46 15.07
CA LYS A 447 2.60 -12.96 16.44
C LYS A 447 3.80 -13.45 17.23
N ASN A 448 4.07 -14.77 17.22
CA ASN A 448 5.17 -15.40 17.94
C ASN A 448 6.56 -14.99 17.39
N GLY A 449 6.63 -14.50 16.15
CA GLY A 449 7.86 -13.96 15.57
C GLY A 449 8.26 -12.59 16.13
N ILE A 450 7.31 -11.80 16.64
CA ILE A 450 7.58 -10.45 17.16
C ILE A 450 8.60 -10.46 18.31
N PRO A 451 8.41 -11.24 19.40
CA PRO A 451 9.37 -11.29 20.50
C PRO A 451 10.78 -11.67 20.03
N TYR A 452 10.90 -12.69 19.17
CA TYR A 452 12.20 -13.14 18.66
C TYR A 452 12.85 -12.08 17.77
N SER A 453 12.11 -11.46 16.85
CA SER A 453 12.63 -10.41 15.98
C SER A 453 13.16 -9.20 16.74
N GLN A 454 12.48 -8.80 17.83
CA GLN A 454 12.90 -7.68 18.67
C GLN A 454 14.13 -8.04 19.50
N ALA A 455 14.15 -9.21 20.16
CA ALA A 455 15.31 -9.68 20.89
C ALA A 455 16.54 -9.87 19.98
N HIS A 456 16.34 -10.43 18.78
CA HIS A 456 17.37 -10.54 17.76
C HIS A 456 17.92 -9.16 17.35
N ARG A 457 17.05 -8.16 17.17
CA ARG A 457 17.49 -6.78 16.90
C ARG A 457 18.34 -6.23 18.06
N PHE A 458 17.93 -6.45 19.31
CA PHE A 458 18.70 -5.98 20.46
C PHE A 458 20.07 -6.66 20.54
N LYS A 459 20.16 -7.97 20.28
CA LYS A 459 21.43 -8.68 20.28
C LYS A 459 22.40 -8.16 19.21
N ARG A 460 21.87 -7.71 18.08
CA ARG A 460 22.66 -7.09 17.01
C ARG A 460 23.10 -5.67 17.37
N VAL A 461 22.21 -4.87 17.96
CA VAL A 461 22.50 -3.45 18.28
C VAL A 461 23.38 -3.30 19.52
N CYS A 462 23.08 -3.99 20.62
CA CYS A 462 23.78 -3.82 21.88
C CYS A 462 25.18 -4.48 21.83
N SER A 463 26.23 -3.69 22.08
CA SER A 463 27.60 -4.20 22.20
C SER A 463 27.82 -4.95 23.51
N ARG A 464 27.15 -4.54 24.60
CA ARG A 464 27.27 -5.15 25.93
C ARG A 464 26.11 -6.10 26.21
N GLN A 465 26.41 -7.17 26.94
CA GLN A 465 25.41 -8.16 27.33
C GLN A 465 24.39 -7.59 28.33
N GLU A 466 24.81 -6.70 29.21
CA GLU A 466 23.94 -6.00 30.18
C GLU A 466 22.88 -5.13 29.47
N ASP A 467 23.28 -4.40 28.44
CA ASP A 467 22.38 -3.59 27.62
C ASP A 467 21.32 -4.44 26.91
N PHE A 468 21.73 -5.61 26.39
CA PHE A 468 20.81 -6.58 25.80
C PHE A 468 19.81 -7.11 26.84
N GLN A 469 20.28 -7.44 28.05
CA GLN A 469 19.43 -7.93 29.14
C GLN A 469 18.42 -6.88 29.58
N SER A 470 18.87 -5.64 29.80
CA SER A 470 18.00 -4.50 30.14
C SER A 470 16.96 -4.24 29.05
N SER A 471 17.38 -4.22 27.78
CA SER A 471 16.47 -4.06 26.64
C SER A 471 15.44 -5.18 26.53
N SER A 472 15.84 -6.42 26.82
CA SER A 472 15.00 -7.61 26.81
C SER A 472 13.99 -7.62 27.96
N HIS A 473 14.38 -7.17 29.15
CA HIS A 473 13.47 -7.00 30.29
C HIS A 473 12.36 -6.00 29.96
N HIS A 474 12.71 -4.85 29.37
CA HIS A 474 11.71 -3.89 28.91
C HIS A 474 10.76 -4.47 27.84
N LEU A 475 11.28 -5.26 26.89
CA LEU A 475 10.46 -5.93 25.88
C LEU A 475 9.48 -6.92 26.50
N LYS A 476 9.92 -7.69 27.50
CA LYS A 476 9.06 -8.62 28.25
C LYS A 476 7.87 -7.87 28.86
N ASN A 477 8.12 -6.79 29.60
CA ASN A 477 7.07 -5.98 30.21
C ASN A 477 6.09 -5.39 29.18
N ALA A 478 6.61 -4.96 28.02
CA ALA A 478 5.77 -4.41 26.95
C ALA A 478 4.87 -5.48 26.29
N LEU A 479 5.39 -6.69 26.05
CA LEU A 479 4.65 -7.79 25.43
C LEU A 479 3.62 -8.41 26.38
N GLU A 480 3.91 -8.48 27.68
CA GLU A 480 2.95 -8.91 28.70
C GLU A 480 1.72 -7.99 28.72
N LYS A 481 1.92 -6.67 28.62
CA LYS A 481 0.81 -5.70 28.46
C LYS A 481 -0.02 -5.95 27.20
N GLN A 482 0.59 -6.51 26.14
CA GLN A 482 -0.08 -6.92 24.90
C GLN A 482 -0.62 -8.37 24.93
N LYS A 483 -0.69 -8.98 26.12
CA LYS A 483 -1.24 -10.31 26.39
C LYS A 483 -0.48 -11.46 25.73
N TYR A 484 0.82 -11.30 25.48
CA TYR A 484 1.65 -12.40 25.03
C TYR A 484 1.88 -13.44 26.13
N PRO A 485 1.83 -14.75 25.82
CA PRO A 485 2.19 -15.79 26.79
C PRO A 485 3.66 -15.70 27.19
N LEU A 486 3.96 -15.78 28.50
CA LEU A 486 5.31 -15.67 29.05
C LEU A 486 6.30 -16.66 28.41
N ARG A 487 5.85 -17.90 28.16
CA ARG A 487 6.66 -18.92 27.50
C ARG A 487 7.14 -18.47 26.12
N VAL A 488 6.25 -17.90 25.30
CA VAL A 488 6.60 -17.40 23.95
C VAL A 488 7.63 -16.26 24.03
N ILE A 489 7.51 -15.40 25.03
CA ILE A 489 8.45 -14.29 25.25
C ILE A 489 9.82 -14.82 25.68
N ASN A 490 9.84 -15.66 26.71
CA ASN A 490 11.08 -16.16 27.31
C ASN A 490 11.85 -17.06 26.33
N ASP A 491 11.17 -18.00 25.66
CA ASP A 491 11.78 -18.88 24.65
C ASP A 491 12.44 -18.05 23.53
N ALA A 492 11.78 -16.98 23.11
CA ALA A 492 12.29 -16.09 22.08
C ALA A 492 13.51 -15.27 22.52
N ILE A 493 13.49 -14.72 23.74
CA ILE A 493 14.63 -13.98 24.31
C ILE A 493 15.82 -14.91 24.51
N GLN A 494 15.61 -16.10 25.07
CA GLN A 494 16.65 -17.11 25.26
C GLN A 494 17.25 -17.52 23.92
N LYS A 495 16.42 -17.82 22.92
CA LYS A 495 16.89 -18.15 21.58
C LYS A 495 17.74 -17.04 20.95
N ALA A 496 17.38 -15.77 21.17
CA ALA A 496 18.18 -14.64 20.68
C ALA A 496 19.47 -14.42 21.49
N ALA A 497 19.46 -14.69 22.80
CA ALA A 497 20.62 -14.55 23.67
C ALA A 497 21.78 -15.48 23.29
N LEU A 498 21.46 -16.65 22.73
CA LEU A 498 22.43 -17.65 22.25
C LEU A 498 23.13 -17.25 20.94
N LEU A 499 22.68 -16.20 20.25
CA LEU A 499 23.30 -15.75 19.00
C LEU A 499 24.60 -14.98 19.27
N ASN A 500 25.60 -15.16 18.42
CA ASN A 500 26.79 -14.31 18.42
C ASN A 500 26.49 -13.01 17.67
N ARG A 501 26.85 -11.85 18.26
CA ARG A 501 26.65 -10.54 17.62
C ARG A 501 27.42 -10.41 16.31
N ALA A 502 28.64 -10.97 16.23
CA ALA A 502 29.47 -10.89 15.01
C ALA A 502 28.73 -11.46 13.80
N ASP A 503 28.20 -12.67 13.92
CA ASP A 503 27.44 -13.37 12.87
C ASP A 503 26.14 -12.65 12.44
N LEU A 504 25.64 -11.72 13.27
CA LEU A 504 24.46 -10.90 12.98
C LEU A 504 24.78 -9.61 12.23
N LEU A 505 26.05 -9.21 12.23
CA LEU A 505 26.55 -8.05 11.51
C LEU A 505 27.04 -8.42 10.11
N GLU A 506 27.39 -9.68 9.86
CA GLU A 506 27.79 -10.16 8.53
C GLU A 506 26.68 -10.00 7.47
N ASP A 507 27.08 -9.65 6.24
CA ASP A 507 26.18 -9.66 5.10
C ASP A 507 25.89 -11.09 4.66
N ARG A 508 24.60 -11.48 4.70
CA ARG A 508 24.16 -12.76 4.17
C ARG A 508 23.62 -12.57 2.76
N PRO A 509 24.08 -13.36 1.78
CA PRO A 509 23.50 -13.32 0.45
C PRO A 509 22.00 -13.66 0.54
N PRO A 510 21.16 -13.06 -0.32
CA PRO A 510 19.74 -13.40 -0.34
C PRO A 510 19.58 -14.91 -0.59
N GLN A 511 18.89 -15.60 0.32
CA GLN A 511 18.57 -17.01 0.10
C GLN A 511 17.65 -17.13 -1.11
N CYS A 512 18.11 -17.85 -2.14
CA CYS A 512 17.32 -18.19 -3.31
C CYS A 512 16.29 -19.27 -2.91
N ASN A 513 15.17 -18.84 -2.35
CA ASN A 513 14.08 -19.75 -2.04
C ASN A 513 13.46 -20.25 -3.34
N ALA A 514 13.41 -21.57 -3.52
CA ALA A 514 12.69 -22.19 -4.63
C ALA A 514 11.27 -21.61 -4.73
N GLN A 515 10.91 -21.10 -5.89
CA GLN A 515 9.69 -20.33 -6.11
C GLN A 515 8.46 -21.24 -6.01
N ARG A 516 7.96 -21.47 -4.79
CA ARG A 516 6.74 -22.23 -4.52
C ARG A 516 5.53 -21.44 -5.05
N THR A 517 4.62 -22.11 -5.75
CA THR A 517 3.37 -21.47 -6.18
C THR A 517 2.43 -21.35 -4.98
N ASN A 518 2.02 -20.12 -4.67
CA ASN A 518 1.26 -19.83 -3.46
C ASN A 518 -0.14 -19.28 -3.75
N LEU A 519 -1.13 -19.82 -3.05
CA LEU A 519 -2.48 -19.27 -2.95
C LEU A 519 -2.47 -18.11 -1.94
N CYS A 520 -2.87 -16.92 -2.37
CA CYS A 520 -2.96 -15.75 -1.50
C CYS A 520 -4.40 -15.56 -1.00
N LEU A 521 -4.65 -15.72 0.30
CA LEU A 521 -5.97 -15.52 0.94
C LEU A 521 -5.92 -14.42 1.99
N THR A 522 -7.05 -13.78 2.30
CA THR A 522 -7.14 -12.84 3.44
C THR A 522 -7.30 -13.62 4.75
N TYR A 523 -6.31 -13.58 5.66
CA TYR A 523 -6.32 -14.35 6.91
C TYR A 523 -7.60 -14.19 7.74
N SER A 524 -8.00 -15.28 8.38
CA SER A 524 -8.99 -15.32 9.45
C SER A 524 -8.67 -16.48 10.39
N MET A 525 -8.78 -16.26 11.70
CA MET A 525 -8.70 -17.31 12.73
C MET A 525 -9.78 -18.39 12.57
N ASN A 526 -10.85 -18.08 11.83
CA ASN A 526 -11.93 -19.00 11.54
C ASN A 526 -11.67 -19.80 10.23
N PHE A 527 -10.50 -19.67 9.60
CA PHE A 527 -10.17 -20.44 8.40
C PHE A 527 -9.78 -21.90 8.70
N PRO A 528 -10.16 -22.83 7.79
CA PRO A 528 -9.63 -24.18 7.83
C PRO A 528 -8.12 -24.19 7.55
N ASN A 529 -7.47 -25.32 7.81
CA ASN A 529 -6.06 -25.49 7.47
C ASN A 529 -5.89 -25.70 5.96
N VAL A 530 -5.88 -24.59 5.20
CA VAL A 530 -5.79 -24.59 3.73
C VAL A 530 -4.53 -25.31 3.23
N ASN A 531 -3.40 -25.23 3.96
CA ASN A 531 -2.19 -25.98 3.60
C ASN A 531 -2.42 -27.49 3.60
N ASN A 532 -3.22 -28.01 4.54
CA ASN A 532 -3.56 -29.43 4.55
C ASN A 532 -4.43 -29.82 3.36
N ILE A 533 -5.38 -28.97 2.95
CA ILE A 533 -6.21 -29.21 1.76
C ILE A 533 -5.35 -29.23 0.49
N LEU A 534 -4.45 -28.26 0.33
CA LEU A 534 -3.54 -28.19 -0.82
C LEU A 534 -2.61 -29.42 -0.92
N ARG A 535 -2.15 -29.93 0.23
CA ARG A 535 -1.31 -31.14 0.32
C ARG A 535 -2.10 -32.42 0.08
N ARG A 536 -3.32 -32.53 0.60
CA ARG A 536 -4.20 -33.70 0.45
C ARG A 536 -4.42 -34.06 -1.02
N HIS A 537 -4.59 -33.05 -1.86
CA HIS A 537 -4.84 -33.22 -3.30
C HIS A 537 -3.56 -33.21 -4.15
N TYR A 538 -2.38 -33.08 -3.56
CA TYR A 538 -1.12 -32.93 -4.31
C TYR A 538 -0.79 -34.16 -5.17
N ASN A 539 -1.19 -35.34 -4.72
CA ASN A 539 -1.08 -36.60 -5.46
C ASN A 539 -1.74 -36.55 -6.86
N ILE A 540 -2.73 -35.68 -7.07
CA ILE A 540 -3.34 -35.45 -8.40
C ILE A 540 -2.33 -34.82 -9.36
N LEU A 541 -1.54 -33.85 -8.90
CA LEU A 541 -0.49 -33.23 -9.72
C LEU A 541 0.64 -34.22 -10.03
N GLU A 542 0.88 -35.19 -9.15
CA GLU A 542 1.90 -36.22 -9.36
C GLU A 542 1.52 -37.27 -10.42
N GLN A 543 0.27 -37.29 -10.90
CA GLN A 543 -0.12 -38.21 -11.96
C GLN A 543 0.39 -37.79 -13.36
N SER A 544 0.84 -36.54 -13.51
CA SER A 544 1.36 -36.01 -14.77
C SER A 544 2.84 -35.66 -14.62
N GLU A 545 3.72 -36.27 -15.42
CA GLU A 545 5.16 -35.98 -15.42
C GLU A 545 5.46 -34.50 -15.70
N ARG A 546 4.64 -33.87 -16.53
CA ARG A 546 4.70 -32.42 -16.77
C ARG A 546 4.42 -31.64 -15.50
N LEU A 547 3.38 -32.00 -14.76
CA LEU A 547 2.99 -31.30 -13.54
C LEU A 547 3.94 -31.56 -12.38
N LYS A 548 4.55 -32.76 -12.28
CA LYS A 548 5.67 -33.02 -11.35
C LYS A 548 6.82 -32.05 -11.57
N ARG A 549 7.22 -31.83 -12.83
CA ARG A 549 8.27 -30.85 -13.19
C ARG A 549 7.82 -29.42 -12.91
N ALA A 550 6.57 -29.07 -13.24
CA ALA A 550 6.04 -27.73 -12.96
C ALA A 550 5.94 -27.44 -11.46
N PHE A 551 5.55 -28.43 -10.66
CA PHE A 551 5.25 -28.32 -9.24
C PHE A 551 6.02 -29.41 -8.47
N PRO A 552 7.33 -29.23 -8.24
CA PRO A 552 8.15 -30.23 -7.54
C PRO A 552 7.81 -30.37 -6.05
N SER A 553 6.99 -29.46 -5.51
CA SER A 553 6.43 -29.54 -4.17
C SER A 553 5.00 -29.02 -4.17
N ALA A 554 4.22 -29.51 -3.19
CA ALA A 554 2.83 -29.09 -3.02
C ALA A 554 2.71 -27.56 -2.95
N PRO A 555 1.78 -26.93 -3.68
CA PRO A 555 1.51 -25.50 -3.56
C PRO A 555 1.26 -25.07 -2.10
N GLY A 556 1.59 -23.82 -1.78
CA GLY A 556 1.45 -23.26 -0.43
C GLY A 556 0.30 -22.26 -0.33
N VAL A 557 -0.05 -21.87 0.90
CA VAL A 557 -0.91 -20.70 1.15
C VAL A 557 -0.09 -19.60 1.84
N ILE A 558 -0.28 -18.36 1.37
CA ILE A 558 0.20 -17.14 2.02
C ILE A 558 -1.03 -16.31 2.37
N TYR A 559 -0.96 -15.62 3.51
CA TYR A 559 -2.07 -14.82 3.98
C TYR A 559 -1.81 -13.31 3.87
N ARG A 560 -2.74 -12.60 3.25
CA ARG A 560 -2.90 -11.15 3.35
C ARG A 560 -3.57 -10.81 4.69
N ARG A 561 -3.21 -9.67 5.26
CA ARG A 561 -3.81 -9.15 6.50
C ARG A 561 -5.30 -8.83 6.29
N SER A 562 -6.17 -9.17 7.24
CA SER A 562 -7.56 -8.69 7.29
C SER A 562 -7.64 -7.20 7.67
N ARG A 563 -8.82 -6.59 7.61
CA ARG A 563 -8.98 -5.17 8.00
C ARG A 563 -8.63 -4.97 9.48
N ASN A 564 -7.79 -3.98 9.78
CA ASN A 564 -7.44 -3.60 11.14
C ASN A 564 -8.19 -2.34 11.59
N LEU A 565 -7.98 -1.94 12.84
CA LEU A 565 -8.54 -0.70 13.39
C LEU A 565 -8.09 0.53 12.59
N ARG A 566 -6.85 0.56 12.07
CA ARG A 566 -6.37 1.64 11.18
C ARG A 566 -7.26 1.79 9.96
N ASP A 567 -7.54 0.69 9.27
CA ASP A 567 -8.35 0.67 8.04
C ASP A 567 -9.80 1.13 8.29
N SER A 568 -10.25 1.07 9.55
CA SER A 568 -11.61 1.43 9.95
C SER A 568 -11.74 2.84 10.51
N LEU A 569 -10.71 3.32 11.23
CA LEU A 569 -10.74 4.57 12.00
C LEU A 569 -9.89 5.70 11.40
N VAL A 570 -8.90 5.38 10.56
CA VAL A 570 -7.95 6.34 10.02
C VAL A 570 -8.22 6.57 8.54
N ASN A 571 -8.71 7.75 8.19
CA ASN A 571 -8.99 8.14 6.81
C ASN A 571 -7.96 9.15 6.31
N SER A 572 -7.46 8.99 5.07
CA SER A 572 -6.64 10.02 4.42
C SER A 572 -7.48 11.21 4.00
N ARG A 573 -8.69 10.94 3.48
CA ARG A 573 -9.68 11.96 3.12
C ARG A 573 -10.45 12.40 4.36
N LEU A 574 -10.71 13.70 4.48
CA LEU A 574 -11.61 14.22 5.50
C LEU A 574 -13.03 13.77 5.16
N ASN A 575 -13.68 13.07 6.10
CA ASN A 575 -15.09 12.74 5.97
C ASN A 575 -15.88 14.04 5.99
N SER A 576 -16.42 14.42 4.83
CA SER A 576 -17.55 15.35 4.80
C SER A 576 -18.81 14.58 5.21
N SER A 577 -19.80 15.31 5.72
CA SER A 577 -21.18 14.83 5.90
C SER A 577 -21.54 13.88 4.76
N GLN A 578 -22.11 12.72 5.11
CA GLN A 578 -22.22 11.57 4.20
C GLN A 578 -22.62 12.03 2.79
N PRO A 579 -21.85 11.72 1.74
CA PRO A 579 -22.34 11.93 0.39
C PRO A 579 -23.66 11.17 0.28
N ASN A 580 -24.62 11.80 -0.40
CA ASN A 580 -25.92 11.25 -0.75
C ASN A 580 -25.72 9.96 -1.59
N ASN A 581 -25.32 8.87 -0.93
CA ASN A 581 -24.99 7.60 -1.57
C ASN A 581 -26.25 7.01 -2.17
N GLY A 582 -26.13 6.31 -3.29
CA GLY A 582 -27.24 5.63 -3.94
C GLY A 582 -27.23 5.80 -5.45
N CYS A 583 -28.16 5.09 -6.06
CA CYS A 583 -28.55 5.24 -7.45
C CYS A 583 -29.63 6.32 -7.55
N ARG A 584 -29.51 7.25 -8.50
CA ARG A 584 -30.50 8.29 -8.76
C ARG A 584 -30.51 8.73 -10.24
N PRO A 585 -31.59 9.32 -10.75
CA PRO A 585 -31.60 9.93 -12.09
C PRO A 585 -30.56 11.06 -12.21
N CYS A 586 -30.00 11.30 -13.42
CA CYS A 586 -29.07 12.42 -13.64
C CYS A 586 -29.74 13.78 -13.81
N MET A 587 -31.07 13.82 -13.94
CA MET A 587 -31.89 15.04 -14.09
C MET A 587 -31.57 15.92 -15.31
N LYS A 588 -30.75 15.45 -16.26
CA LYS A 588 -30.47 16.17 -17.50
C LYS A 588 -31.66 16.12 -18.46
N ALA A 589 -31.99 17.27 -19.05
CA ALA A 589 -33.00 17.37 -20.09
C ALA A 589 -32.67 16.40 -21.25
N GLY A 590 -33.68 15.64 -21.71
CA GLY A 590 -33.54 14.66 -22.79
C GLY A 590 -32.93 13.29 -22.39
N CYS A 591 -32.62 13.05 -21.12
CA CYS A 591 -32.15 11.73 -20.68
C CYS A 591 -33.28 10.69 -20.67
N LEU A 592 -33.35 9.85 -21.70
CA LEU A 592 -34.37 8.78 -21.85
C LEU A 592 -34.29 7.67 -20.79
N VAL A 593 -33.21 7.63 -20.00
CA VAL A 593 -32.96 6.60 -18.98
C VAL A 593 -33.48 7.01 -17.61
N CYS A 594 -33.56 8.31 -17.32
CA CYS A 594 -33.96 8.83 -16.02
C CYS A 594 -35.33 8.27 -15.57
N LYS A 595 -36.29 8.14 -16.50
CA LYS A 595 -37.62 7.58 -16.22
C LYS A 595 -37.63 6.11 -15.76
N HIS A 596 -36.54 5.37 -16.02
CA HIS A 596 -36.38 3.97 -15.63
C HIS A 596 -35.56 3.79 -14.36
N MET A 597 -34.86 4.83 -13.90
CA MET A 597 -33.95 4.74 -12.76
C MET A 597 -34.74 4.66 -11.45
N ARG A 598 -34.40 3.69 -10.59
CA ARG A 598 -34.85 3.66 -9.21
C ARG A 598 -33.93 4.49 -8.34
N GLU A 599 -34.51 5.43 -7.61
CA GLU A 599 -33.80 6.12 -6.54
C GLU A 599 -33.74 5.23 -5.30
N THR A 600 -32.54 4.72 -4.98
CA THR A 600 -32.35 3.78 -3.87
C THR A 600 -30.91 3.71 -3.42
N ASN A 601 -30.71 3.35 -2.15
CA ASN A 601 -29.39 3.15 -1.55
C ASN A 601 -29.04 1.66 -1.40
N THR A 602 -29.97 0.78 -1.79
CA THR A 602 -29.83 -0.67 -1.72
C THR A 602 -30.50 -1.35 -2.91
N ALA A 603 -29.95 -2.47 -3.35
CA ALA A 603 -30.57 -3.34 -4.35
C ALA A 603 -30.77 -4.74 -3.75
N ASN A 604 -31.97 -5.30 -3.94
CA ASN A 604 -32.37 -6.58 -3.37
C ASN A 604 -32.62 -7.59 -4.50
N SER A 605 -32.22 -8.84 -4.29
CA SER A 605 -32.64 -9.93 -5.18
C SER A 605 -34.12 -10.20 -4.99
N THR A 606 -34.81 -10.50 -6.10
CA THR A 606 -36.22 -10.93 -6.06
C THR A 606 -36.38 -12.42 -5.71
N HIS A 607 -35.30 -13.21 -5.77
CA HIS A 607 -35.32 -14.67 -5.60
C HIS A 607 -34.37 -15.17 -4.51
N SER A 608 -33.55 -14.31 -3.91
CA SER A 608 -32.67 -14.67 -2.79
C SER A 608 -32.75 -13.62 -1.69
N GLN A 609 -32.31 -13.96 -0.48
CA GLN A 609 -32.18 -13.01 0.62
C GLN A 609 -30.98 -12.04 0.44
N PHE A 610 -30.36 -12.02 -0.75
CA PHE A 610 -29.22 -11.16 -1.02
C PHE A 610 -29.65 -9.71 -1.21
N SER A 611 -28.99 -8.82 -0.47
CA SER A 611 -29.10 -7.38 -0.63
C SER A 611 -27.69 -6.77 -0.70
N ILE A 612 -27.54 -5.74 -1.52
CA ILE A 612 -26.31 -4.96 -1.63
C ILE A 612 -26.58 -3.48 -1.38
N LYS A 613 -25.74 -2.86 -0.55
CA LYS A 613 -25.74 -1.41 -0.34
C LYS A 613 -24.94 -0.71 -1.43
N ILE A 614 -25.57 0.25 -2.09
CA ILE A 614 -24.96 1.05 -3.17
C ILE A 614 -24.07 2.11 -2.52
N ARG A 615 -22.81 2.16 -2.95
CA ARG A 615 -21.81 3.11 -2.44
C ARG A 615 -21.51 4.16 -3.51
N GLY A 616 -21.37 5.41 -3.09
CA GLY A 616 -21.15 6.53 -4.01
C GLY A 616 -22.44 7.06 -4.63
N GLN A 617 -22.31 8.10 -5.46
CA GLN A 617 -23.39 8.73 -6.19
C GLN A 617 -23.41 8.20 -7.62
N LEU A 618 -24.35 7.30 -7.92
CA LEU A 618 -24.47 6.68 -9.24
C LEU A 618 -25.65 7.28 -9.99
N THR A 619 -25.40 7.74 -11.20
CA THR A 619 -26.41 8.35 -12.08
C THR A 619 -26.32 7.78 -13.50
N CYS A 620 -27.22 8.19 -14.39
CA CYS A 620 -27.22 7.74 -15.79
C CYS A 620 -25.90 8.06 -16.54
N ASP A 621 -25.11 9.02 -16.06
CA ASP A 621 -23.81 9.37 -16.64
C ASP A 621 -22.63 8.62 -16.02
N SER A 622 -22.87 7.81 -14.99
CA SER A 622 -21.83 6.97 -14.42
C SER A 622 -21.34 5.96 -15.45
N SER A 623 -20.01 5.91 -15.60
CA SER A 623 -19.28 4.99 -16.47
C SER A 623 -18.58 3.92 -15.63
N ASN A 624 -18.11 2.83 -16.26
CA ASN A 624 -17.42 1.75 -15.57
C ASN A 624 -18.27 1.18 -14.42
N VAL A 625 -19.50 0.78 -14.72
CA VAL A 625 -20.54 0.38 -13.75
C VAL A 625 -21.05 -1.04 -13.96
N ILE A 626 -21.53 -1.64 -12.87
CA ILE A 626 -22.41 -2.81 -12.89
C ILE A 626 -23.82 -2.35 -12.52
N TYR A 627 -24.82 -2.85 -13.23
CA TYR A 627 -26.21 -2.45 -13.09
C TYR A 627 -27.15 -3.64 -13.03
N LEU A 628 -28.29 -3.43 -12.38
CA LEU A 628 -29.43 -4.33 -12.28
C LEU A 628 -30.56 -3.76 -13.13
N ILE A 629 -31.10 -4.57 -14.04
CA ILE A 629 -32.37 -4.30 -14.73
C ILE A 629 -33.41 -5.26 -14.15
N GLN A 630 -34.56 -4.73 -13.73
CA GLN A 630 -35.68 -5.51 -13.23
C GLN A 630 -36.90 -5.31 -14.13
N CYS A 631 -37.52 -6.41 -14.52
CA CYS A 631 -38.81 -6.38 -15.18
C CYS A 631 -39.93 -6.10 -14.18
N GLU A 632 -40.75 -5.08 -14.41
CA GLU A 632 -41.85 -4.77 -13.50
C GLU A 632 -43.05 -5.71 -13.62
N VAL A 633 -43.13 -6.48 -14.71
CA VAL A 633 -44.24 -7.43 -14.97
C VAL A 633 -44.03 -8.72 -14.20
N CYS A 634 -42.91 -9.41 -14.42
CA CYS A 634 -42.64 -10.73 -13.83
C CYS A 634 -41.56 -10.72 -12.73
N LYS A 635 -41.02 -9.56 -12.38
CA LYS A 635 -39.97 -9.37 -11.36
C LYS A 635 -38.65 -10.11 -11.62
N LYS A 636 -38.45 -10.67 -12.82
CA LYS A 636 -37.17 -11.22 -13.24
C LYS A 636 -36.11 -10.12 -13.34
N GLN A 637 -34.89 -10.48 -12.93
CA GLN A 637 -33.76 -9.59 -12.82
C GLN A 637 -32.64 -9.96 -13.81
N TYR A 638 -31.93 -8.93 -14.28
CA TYR A 638 -30.74 -9.02 -15.14
C TYR A 638 -29.60 -8.21 -14.54
N ILE A 639 -28.42 -8.79 -14.44
CA ILE A 639 -27.19 -8.10 -14.09
C ILE A 639 -26.36 -7.89 -15.36
N GLY A 640 -25.86 -6.68 -15.56
CA GLY A 640 -24.96 -6.35 -16.66
C GLY A 640 -23.87 -5.36 -16.25
N GLN A 641 -22.83 -5.24 -17.07
CA GLN A 641 -21.78 -4.24 -16.91
C GLN A 641 -21.55 -3.36 -18.15
N THR A 642 -20.86 -2.24 -17.96
CA THR A 642 -20.44 -1.34 -19.05
C THR A 642 -19.25 -0.46 -18.65
N GLU A 643 -18.37 -0.18 -19.62
CA GLU A 643 -17.29 0.80 -19.51
C GLU A 643 -17.75 2.21 -19.76
N THR A 644 -18.65 2.39 -20.72
CA THR A 644 -19.15 3.70 -21.14
C THR A 644 -20.21 4.21 -20.18
N ALA A 645 -20.62 5.47 -20.36
CA ALA A 645 -21.72 6.05 -19.58
C ALA A 645 -22.96 5.17 -19.70
N PHE A 646 -23.58 4.84 -18.56
CA PHE A 646 -24.69 3.89 -18.50
C PHE A 646 -25.84 4.25 -19.45
N ARG A 647 -26.12 5.55 -19.63
CA ARG A 647 -27.14 6.01 -20.57
C ARG A 647 -26.94 5.50 -22.00
N LEU A 648 -25.68 5.41 -22.46
CA LEU A 648 -25.35 4.88 -23.78
C LEU A 648 -25.61 3.38 -23.83
N ARG A 649 -25.18 2.65 -22.79
CA ARG A 649 -25.42 1.20 -22.70
C ARG A 649 -26.91 0.87 -22.69
N PHE A 650 -27.72 1.62 -21.95
CA PHE A 650 -29.15 1.38 -21.87
C PHE A 650 -29.86 1.71 -23.20
N ASN A 651 -29.41 2.74 -23.93
CA ASN A 651 -29.88 3.00 -25.29
C ASN A 651 -29.50 1.87 -26.26
N ASN A 652 -28.32 1.26 -26.10
CA ASN A 652 -27.94 0.08 -26.88
C ASN A 652 -28.88 -1.09 -26.59
N HIS A 653 -29.25 -1.35 -25.32
CA HIS A 653 -30.28 -2.35 -25.00
C HIS A 653 -31.62 -2.06 -25.68
N ARG A 654 -32.03 -0.78 -25.74
CA ARG A 654 -33.26 -0.36 -26.44
C ARG A 654 -33.19 -0.63 -27.94
N SER A 655 -32.06 -0.35 -28.57
CA SER A 655 -31.82 -0.66 -29.99
C SER A 655 -31.80 -2.17 -30.23
N HIS A 656 -31.07 -2.92 -29.39
CA HIS A 656 -30.97 -4.37 -29.47
C HIS A 656 -32.31 -5.08 -29.31
N ALA A 657 -33.24 -4.53 -28.52
CA ALA A 657 -34.59 -5.08 -28.38
C ALA A 657 -35.34 -5.11 -29.72
N LYS A 658 -35.02 -4.20 -30.65
CA LYS A 658 -35.61 -4.15 -32.00
C LYS A 658 -34.88 -5.03 -33.01
N TYR A 659 -33.54 -5.00 -32.99
CA TYR A 659 -32.73 -5.58 -34.08
C TYR A 659 -32.01 -6.89 -33.72
N LEU A 660 -31.89 -7.22 -32.44
CA LEU A 660 -31.15 -8.41 -31.96
C LEU A 660 -32.00 -9.23 -30.96
N PRO A 661 -33.05 -9.94 -31.43
CA PRO A 661 -34.00 -10.63 -30.56
C PRO A 661 -33.37 -11.79 -29.77
N GLY A 662 -32.23 -12.33 -30.20
CA GLY A 662 -31.57 -13.46 -29.53
C GLY A 662 -30.94 -13.13 -28.17
N LEU A 663 -30.68 -11.86 -27.88
CA LEU A 663 -30.02 -11.42 -26.64
C LEU A 663 -30.93 -11.63 -25.42
N PRO A 664 -30.37 -11.77 -24.20
CA PRO A 664 -31.14 -12.12 -23.01
C PRO A 664 -32.32 -11.18 -22.73
N ILE A 665 -32.07 -9.87 -22.69
CA ILE A 665 -33.11 -8.85 -22.49
C ILE A 665 -34.06 -8.79 -23.69
N SER A 666 -33.55 -8.81 -24.92
CA SER A 666 -34.39 -8.74 -26.12
C SER A 666 -35.41 -9.90 -26.18
N LYS A 667 -34.96 -11.15 -25.96
CA LYS A 667 -35.84 -12.33 -25.90
C LYS A 667 -36.80 -12.27 -24.70
N HIS A 668 -36.42 -11.63 -23.60
CA HIS A 668 -37.34 -11.42 -22.49
C HIS A 668 -38.49 -10.46 -22.88
N LEU A 669 -38.21 -9.45 -23.68
CA LEU A 669 -39.18 -8.46 -24.15
C LEU A 669 -40.12 -8.98 -25.26
N THR A 670 -39.86 -10.17 -25.83
CA THR A 670 -40.81 -10.80 -26.76
C THR A 670 -41.95 -11.51 -26.03
N LEU A 671 -41.89 -11.63 -24.71
CA LEU A 671 -42.96 -12.24 -23.90
C LEU A 671 -44.18 -11.30 -23.84
N LYS A 672 -45.39 -11.89 -23.74
CA LYS A 672 -46.65 -11.13 -23.70
C LYS A 672 -46.59 -10.05 -22.60
N ASN A 673 -46.94 -8.82 -22.94
CA ASN A 673 -46.97 -7.65 -22.05
C ASN A 673 -45.61 -7.15 -21.51
N HIS A 674 -44.48 -7.68 -22.01
CA HIS A 674 -43.14 -7.26 -21.56
C HIS A 674 -42.56 -6.18 -22.48
N THR A 675 -42.85 -4.90 -22.21
CA THR A 675 -42.30 -3.78 -23.00
C THR A 675 -41.07 -3.15 -22.34
N PHE A 676 -40.25 -2.47 -23.15
CA PHE A 676 -39.04 -1.80 -22.66
C PHE A 676 -39.34 -0.72 -21.60
N ASP A 677 -40.52 -0.10 -21.67
CA ASP A 677 -41.00 0.88 -20.67
C ASP A 677 -41.35 0.27 -19.30
N LYS A 678 -41.52 -1.05 -19.23
CA LYS A 678 -41.76 -1.80 -17.98
C LYS A 678 -40.46 -2.32 -17.34
N LEU A 679 -39.31 -1.81 -17.75
CA LEU A 679 -38.03 -2.10 -17.13
C LEU A 679 -37.65 -0.97 -16.15
N SER A 680 -37.22 -1.34 -14.95
CA SER A 680 -36.54 -0.43 -14.03
C SER A 680 -35.07 -0.78 -13.87
N VAL A 681 -34.27 0.21 -13.48
CA VAL A 681 -32.82 0.11 -13.42
C VAL A 681 -32.31 0.61 -12.08
N THR A 682 -31.36 -0.15 -11.53
CA THR A 682 -30.56 0.27 -10.38
C THR A 682 -29.08 0.10 -10.68
N LEU A 683 -28.28 1.15 -10.56
CA LEU A 683 -26.82 1.05 -10.62
C LEU A 683 -26.29 0.50 -9.30
N LEU A 684 -25.44 -0.52 -9.36
CA LEU A 684 -25.00 -1.27 -8.18
C LEU A 684 -23.64 -0.78 -7.66
N GLU A 685 -22.64 -0.74 -8.55
CA GLU A 685 -21.24 -0.45 -8.23
C GLU A 685 -20.54 0.22 -9.41
N SER A 686 -19.50 1.01 -9.13
CA SER A 686 -18.68 1.69 -10.14
C SER A 686 -17.22 1.82 -9.73
N GLY A 687 -16.36 2.29 -10.65
CA GLY A 687 -14.98 2.69 -10.33
C GLY A 687 -14.00 1.53 -10.20
N PHE A 688 -14.22 0.47 -10.98
CA PHE A 688 -13.34 -0.69 -11.04
C PHE A 688 -11.98 -0.33 -11.62
N LYS A 689 -10.89 -0.93 -11.09
CA LYS A 689 -9.53 -0.61 -11.53
C LYS A 689 -9.17 -1.24 -12.87
N SER A 690 -9.83 -2.35 -13.21
CA SER A 690 -9.63 -3.05 -14.47
C SER A 690 -10.93 -3.68 -14.97
N ASN A 691 -10.96 -3.99 -16.26
CA ASN A 691 -12.07 -4.68 -16.90
C ASN A 691 -12.31 -6.05 -16.28
N ARG A 692 -11.24 -6.81 -16.06
CA ARG A 692 -11.32 -8.11 -15.38
C ARG A 692 -11.91 -8.00 -13.98
N GLU A 693 -11.57 -6.98 -13.19
CA GLU A 693 -12.18 -6.80 -11.87
C GLU A 693 -13.69 -6.58 -11.96
N ARG A 694 -14.14 -5.77 -12.93
CA ARG A 694 -15.56 -5.52 -13.21
C ARG A 694 -16.28 -6.79 -13.67
N GLU A 695 -15.69 -7.55 -14.58
CA GLU A 695 -16.24 -8.83 -15.07
C GLU A 695 -16.35 -9.88 -13.97
N GLN A 696 -15.31 -10.00 -13.13
CA GLN A 696 -15.36 -10.90 -11.98
C GLN A 696 -16.47 -10.49 -11.01
N ARG A 697 -16.61 -9.19 -10.73
CA ARG A 697 -17.66 -8.67 -9.85
C ARG A 697 -19.06 -8.87 -10.44
N GLU A 698 -19.23 -8.70 -11.75
CA GLU A 698 -20.48 -8.99 -12.47
C GLU A 698 -20.90 -10.45 -12.29
N SER A 699 -19.95 -11.37 -12.52
CA SER A 699 -20.15 -12.82 -12.37
C SER A 699 -20.65 -13.19 -10.97
N TYR A 700 -20.03 -12.60 -9.95
CA TYR A 700 -20.44 -12.79 -8.57
C TYR A 700 -21.85 -12.28 -8.29
N LEU A 701 -22.21 -11.11 -8.83
CA LEU A 701 -23.54 -10.54 -8.65
C LEU A 701 -24.60 -11.35 -9.40
N ILE A 702 -24.31 -11.87 -10.60
CA ILE A 702 -25.18 -12.81 -11.33
C ILE A 702 -25.50 -14.03 -10.44
N TYR A 703 -24.48 -14.62 -9.80
CA TYR A 703 -24.64 -15.74 -8.87
C TYR A 703 -25.48 -15.36 -7.64
N ARG A 704 -25.13 -14.27 -6.94
CA ARG A 704 -25.80 -13.89 -5.68
C ARG A 704 -27.26 -13.43 -5.88
N PHE A 705 -27.55 -12.76 -6.99
CA PHE A 705 -28.91 -12.39 -7.37
C PHE A 705 -29.69 -13.55 -8.03
N ASN A 706 -29.03 -14.69 -8.29
CA ASN A 706 -29.59 -15.87 -8.93
C ASN A 706 -30.24 -15.59 -10.30
N THR A 707 -29.64 -14.71 -11.10
CA THR A 707 -30.28 -14.22 -12.33
C THR A 707 -30.18 -15.17 -13.53
N ILE A 708 -29.55 -16.34 -13.37
CA ILE A 708 -29.52 -17.40 -14.40
C ILE A 708 -30.70 -18.35 -14.24
N LYS A 709 -30.84 -18.97 -13.07
CA LYS A 709 -31.92 -19.94 -12.82
C LYS A 709 -33.29 -19.24 -12.80
N GLU A 710 -33.36 -18.10 -12.09
CA GLU A 710 -34.64 -17.40 -11.85
C GLU A 710 -34.77 -16.06 -12.59
N GLY A 711 -33.73 -15.60 -13.29
CA GLY A 711 -33.69 -14.29 -13.93
C GLY A 711 -33.66 -14.31 -15.46
N ILE A 712 -32.96 -13.31 -16.01
CA ILE A 712 -32.85 -13.07 -17.46
C ILE A 712 -31.46 -13.47 -17.99
N ASN A 713 -30.40 -13.46 -17.16
CA ASN A 713 -29.03 -13.80 -17.59
C ASN A 713 -28.96 -15.23 -18.14
N ARG A 714 -28.04 -15.48 -19.08
CA ARG A 714 -27.79 -16.82 -19.66
C ARG A 714 -26.37 -17.34 -19.46
N SER A 715 -25.47 -16.49 -18.98
CA SER A 715 -24.06 -16.83 -18.74
C SER A 715 -23.70 -16.49 -17.30
N PRO A 716 -22.88 -17.32 -16.63
CA PRO A 716 -22.34 -17.05 -15.29
C PRO A 716 -21.24 -16.00 -15.25
N GLY A 717 -20.77 -15.52 -16.40
CA GLY A 717 -19.66 -14.57 -16.50
C GLY A 717 -18.30 -15.26 -16.53
N THR A 718 -17.29 -14.66 -15.90
CA THR A 718 -15.87 -15.01 -15.99
C THR A 718 -15.26 -15.64 -14.72
N LEU A 719 -15.99 -15.68 -13.59
CA LEU A 719 -15.53 -16.38 -12.38
C LEU A 719 -15.81 -17.89 -12.48
N ALA A 720 -14.84 -18.65 -12.94
CA ALA A 720 -14.95 -20.12 -13.08
C ALA A 720 -15.24 -20.82 -11.75
N SER A 721 -14.73 -20.29 -10.64
CA SER A 721 -15.01 -20.81 -9.28
C SER A 721 -16.51 -20.86 -8.92
N ILE A 722 -17.37 -20.10 -9.60
CA ILE A 722 -18.83 -20.12 -9.41
C ILE A 722 -19.47 -21.39 -10.01
N GLU A 723 -18.89 -21.98 -11.04
CA GLU A 723 -19.43 -23.22 -11.64
C GLU A 723 -19.35 -24.39 -10.64
N ALA A 724 -18.25 -24.49 -9.89
CA ALA A 724 -18.09 -25.44 -8.79
C ALA A 724 -19.13 -25.26 -7.67
N LEU A 725 -19.74 -24.07 -7.56
CA LEU A 725 -20.82 -23.77 -6.61
C LEU A 725 -22.22 -24.05 -7.16
N SER A 726 -22.37 -24.13 -8.48
CA SER A 726 -23.66 -24.21 -9.18
C SER A 726 -24.13 -25.64 -9.43
N ASN A 727 -23.23 -26.63 -9.34
CA ASN A 727 -23.50 -28.08 -9.39
C ASN A 727 -24.08 -28.63 -8.06
N LYS A 728 -24.97 -27.86 -7.43
CA LYS A 728 -25.81 -28.31 -6.31
C LYS A 728 -27.28 -28.26 -6.71
#